data_AF-A0A2E7M6A9-F1
#
_entry.id   AF-A0A2E7M6A9-F1
#
_cell.length_a   1.000
_cell.length_b   1.000
_cell.length_c   1.000
_cell.angle_alpha   90.00
_cell.angle_beta   90.00
_cell.angle_gamma   90.00
#
_symmetry.space_group_name_H-M   'P 1'
#
loop_
_entity.id
_entity.type
_entity.pdbx_description
1 polymer ?
#
loop_
_entity_poly.entity_id
_entity_poly.type
_entity_poly.pdbx_seq_one_letter_code
_entity_poly.pdbx_strand_id
1 'polypeptide(L)'
;MFRSLPSYCLPLVLVSLLLSGCYEQTVGFPPDDDDDGSADVDQDGFPAEVDCNDENASVYPGAVEICNALDDDCDQTIDEETECYDDDLDGQTEQQGDCDDTNPNIYTGATELCDGIDNDCDADGAVDEDGACGESADEDNDGYTAAIDCDDADPYVHPGVTEICDGEDEDCDGVIDDGTECFDDDGDGYSEEEDDCDDNNAATNPAASEICDAQDNDCNGLTDDGITCADDDADGDGYATSTGDCNDADPAVYLGAPETCNGVDNDCDGVADNGTDCFDDDGDGETEDEGDCDDNDSTTHSGAVEVCDSVSNDCDTKVDEGLDCSDDVDGDGYDSADGDCDDTNPAIYPGATEVCDGFDNDCDSTVDEDSECTDDDGDGYSENAGDCNDNDSTINPGAEEIVDSVDNDCDSIIDEVDLTCDLNETEPNDEQDEADSMSLGDLVCGTVNTATGASDTDFFDFTVGPWTELTIDIDTTGATSFDSQLILYDEDGDYVWGNDDDPSGSGPDAAINVILIEEGDYAVQIQDANGADDPTYSYVMTFQGESVCDTPEPTTDNDSFGNAGWLTPGDNACGIITDCLFCFADQDYFALTVEAGDQVVFDILGIEGSNSDLDAQLTLFDTNGTSELMVNEPSGNIDPYFQYTFNVAGTYYIMIEADGHVFNDTGPYLLYTTLL
;
A
#
# COMPACT_ATOMS: atom_id res chain seq x y z
N MET A 1 -66.40 14.20 26.55
CA MET A 1 -66.56 14.99 27.80
C MET A 1 -65.46 16.06 27.83
N PHE A 2 -65.52 17.04 28.74
CA PHE A 2 -64.43 17.99 29.10
C PHE A 2 -63.01 17.36 29.02
N ARG A 3 -61.90 18.02 28.63
CA ARG A 3 -61.49 19.43 28.31
C ARG A 3 -60.85 19.48 26.88
N SER A 4 -60.18 20.50 26.33
CA SER A 4 -59.77 21.86 26.79
C SER A 4 -59.79 22.91 25.64
N LEU A 5 -59.30 24.13 25.92
CA LEU A 5 -59.05 25.32 25.06
C LEU A 5 -57.86 26.13 25.68
N PRO A 6 -57.40 27.32 25.18
CA PRO A 6 -57.69 28.13 23.96
C PRO A 6 -56.42 28.52 23.11
N SER A 7 -56.42 28.93 21.82
CA SER A 7 -56.92 30.16 21.11
C SER A 7 -56.08 31.46 21.28
N TYR A 8 -55.98 32.44 20.35
CA TYR A 8 -56.47 32.65 18.95
C TYR A 8 -55.75 33.85 18.26
N CYS A 9 -55.42 33.71 16.97
CA CYS A 9 -55.48 34.63 15.80
C CYS A 9 -55.63 36.19 15.84
N LEU A 10 -54.81 36.85 14.97
CA LEU A 10 -55.09 37.97 14.01
C LEU A 10 -55.39 39.43 14.51
N PRO A 11 -55.27 40.49 13.66
CA PRO A 11 -54.30 40.76 12.55
C PRO A 11 -53.86 42.26 12.34
N LEU A 12 -52.93 42.47 11.37
CA LEU A 12 -52.66 43.64 10.49
C LEU A 12 -53.21 45.06 10.80
N VAL A 13 -52.35 46.10 10.65
CA VAL A 13 -52.48 47.19 9.65
C VAL A 13 -51.08 47.76 9.27
N LEU A 14 -50.92 48.11 7.98
CA LEU A 14 -49.77 48.75 7.29
C LEU A 14 -49.24 50.08 7.91
N VAL A 15 -48.00 50.45 7.57
CA VAL A 15 -47.65 51.55 6.61
C VAL A 15 -46.16 51.49 6.24
N SER A 16 -45.84 51.76 4.97
CA SER A 16 -44.50 51.87 4.38
C SER A 16 -44.28 53.29 3.82
N LEU A 17 -43.03 53.81 3.79
CA LEU A 17 -42.46 54.56 2.65
C LEU A 17 -40.99 55.05 2.87
N LEU A 18 -40.07 54.47 2.09
CA LEU A 18 -39.07 55.09 1.17
C LEU A 18 -38.03 56.19 1.58
N LEU A 19 -36.78 55.89 1.13
CA LEU A 19 -35.76 56.73 0.43
C LEU A 19 -34.64 57.50 1.17
N SER A 20 -33.42 56.97 0.99
CA SER A 20 -32.15 57.63 0.58
C SER A 20 -31.50 58.77 1.39
N GLY A 21 -30.18 58.62 1.64
CA GLY A 21 -29.21 59.71 1.40
C GLY A 21 -28.05 59.87 2.39
N CYS A 22 -26.87 59.39 1.98
CA CYS A 22 -25.48 59.77 2.33
C CYS A 22 -25.17 60.76 3.49
N TYR A 23 -24.23 60.34 4.34
CA TYR A 23 -22.94 60.99 4.68
C TYR A 23 -22.81 62.53 4.49
N GLU A 24 -22.46 63.28 5.55
CA GLU A 24 -21.10 63.86 5.73
C GLU A 24 -20.97 64.74 7.01
N GLN A 25 -19.82 64.59 7.68
CA GLN A 25 -19.12 65.38 8.71
C GLN A 25 -19.73 66.63 9.42
N THR A 26 -19.60 66.59 10.76
CA THR A 26 -19.17 67.65 11.71
C THR A 26 -19.89 69.01 11.82
N VAL A 27 -20.16 69.48 13.05
CA VAL A 27 -19.52 70.66 13.69
C VAL A 27 -20.03 70.94 15.12
N GLY A 28 -19.14 71.27 16.06
CA GLY A 28 -19.35 72.43 16.96
C GLY A 28 -19.61 72.23 18.47
N PHE A 29 -18.54 72.34 19.27
CA PHE A 29 -18.45 72.92 20.63
C PHE A 29 -19.40 74.14 20.89
N PRO A 30 -19.72 74.56 22.16
CA PRO A 30 -19.02 74.32 23.43
C PRO A 30 -20.00 73.97 24.63
N PRO A 31 -19.64 74.08 25.94
CA PRO A 31 -20.24 73.27 27.00
C PRO A 31 -21.41 73.94 27.77
N ASP A 32 -22.16 73.13 28.51
CA ASP A 32 -22.87 73.52 29.73
C ASP A 32 -22.48 72.54 30.86
N ASP A 33 -22.25 73.06 32.07
CA ASP A 33 -21.94 72.28 33.27
C ASP A 33 -23.18 71.52 33.77
N ASP A 34 -23.08 70.22 34.08
CA ASP A 34 -23.69 69.59 35.27
C ASP A 34 -23.21 68.13 35.44
N ASP A 35 -22.16 67.99 36.26
CA ASP A 35 -21.69 66.83 37.04
C ASP A 35 -22.66 65.63 37.26
N ASP A 36 -22.56 64.59 36.43
CA ASP A 36 -22.90 63.20 36.76
C ASP A 36 -21.81 62.21 36.32
N GLY A 37 -20.59 62.40 36.85
CA GLY A 37 -19.43 61.59 36.46
C GLY A 37 -19.66 60.08 36.56
N SER A 38 -19.50 59.39 35.43
CA SER A 38 -18.82 58.10 35.37
C SER A 38 -17.50 58.23 36.13
N ALA A 39 -17.33 57.38 37.13
CA ALA A 39 -16.05 57.25 37.80
C ALA A 39 -15.28 56.22 37.01
N ASP A 40 -14.15 56.64 36.43
CA ASP A 40 -13.01 55.78 36.15
C ASP A 40 -12.62 55.13 37.50
N VAL A 41 -12.90 53.83 37.66
CA VAL A 41 -12.81 53.10 38.94
C VAL A 41 -11.41 52.51 39.18
N ASP A 42 -10.72 52.06 38.13
CA ASP A 42 -9.40 51.43 38.22
C ASP A 42 -8.19 52.37 37.95
N GLN A 43 -8.42 53.54 37.34
CA GLN A 43 -7.46 54.62 37.03
C GLN A 43 -6.53 54.37 35.83
N ASP A 44 -6.99 53.65 34.82
CA ASP A 44 -6.34 53.54 33.51
C ASP A 44 -6.37 54.86 32.69
N GLY A 45 -7.45 55.65 32.84
CA GLY A 45 -7.72 56.91 32.15
C GLY A 45 -8.96 56.92 31.26
N PHE A 46 -9.69 55.81 31.15
CA PHE A 46 -10.94 55.66 30.43
C PHE A 46 -12.10 55.51 31.45
N PRO A 47 -13.26 56.16 31.23
CA PRO A 47 -14.43 55.97 32.09
C PRO A 47 -15.35 54.86 31.57
N ALA A 48 -16.09 54.21 32.48
CA ALA A 48 -17.20 53.25 32.30
C ALA A 48 -18.27 53.48 31.20
N GLU A 49 -18.19 54.57 30.43
CA GLU A 49 -19.02 54.85 29.25
C GLU A 49 -18.34 54.42 27.93
N VAL A 50 -17.03 54.17 27.95
CA VAL A 50 -16.24 53.71 26.81
C VAL A 50 -15.40 52.48 27.14
N ASP A 51 -15.03 52.30 28.40
CA ASP A 51 -14.39 51.09 28.91
C ASP A 51 -15.43 49.96 29.10
N CYS A 52 -15.16 48.80 28.52
CA CYS A 52 -15.99 47.60 28.60
C CYS A 52 -15.83 46.85 29.94
N ASN A 53 -14.77 47.11 30.72
CA ASN A 53 -14.51 46.57 32.05
C ASN A 53 -13.77 47.54 33.00
N ASP A 54 -14.41 48.66 33.35
CA ASP A 54 -13.99 49.73 34.31
C ASP A 54 -13.58 49.27 35.74
N GLU A 55 -13.55 47.96 36.03
CA GLU A 55 -12.91 47.40 37.23
C GLU A 55 -11.52 46.75 36.94
N ASN A 56 -11.03 46.75 35.69
CA ASN A 56 -9.79 46.12 35.23
C ASN A 56 -8.96 47.00 34.26
N ALA A 57 -7.98 47.73 34.79
CA ALA A 57 -7.09 48.67 34.09
C ALA A 57 -6.15 48.08 32.99
N SER A 58 -6.39 46.85 32.54
CA SER A 58 -5.76 46.24 31.36
C SER A 58 -6.70 46.23 30.15
N VAL A 59 -8.01 46.23 30.38
CA VAL A 59 -9.08 46.26 29.38
C VAL A 59 -9.45 47.72 29.12
N TYR A 60 -9.29 48.23 27.91
CA TYR A 60 -9.69 49.58 27.52
C TYR A 60 -9.66 49.79 26.00
N PRO A 61 -10.42 50.77 25.46
CA PRO A 61 -10.41 51.15 24.03
C PRO A 61 -9.02 51.28 23.38
N GLY A 62 -8.62 50.27 22.61
CA GLY A 62 -7.30 50.19 21.97
C GLY A 62 -6.17 49.75 22.90
N ALA A 63 -6.43 48.76 23.75
CA ALA A 63 -5.43 47.92 24.41
C ALA A 63 -4.69 47.04 23.37
N VAL A 64 -4.00 46.00 23.85
CA VAL A 64 -3.44 44.93 23.01
C VAL A 64 -4.09 43.65 23.53
N GLU A 65 -4.68 42.86 22.64
CA GLU A 65 -5.31 41.59 22.98
C GLU A 65 -4.26 40.64 23.60
N ILE A 66 -4.69 39.80 24.53
CA ILE A 66 -3.81 38.84 25.21
C ILE A 66 -4.62 37.60 25.59
N CYS A 67 -4.54 36.54 24.78
CA CYS A 67 -5.27 35.27 24.86
C CYS A 67 -5.84 34.92 26.26
N ASN A 68 -7.01 35.48 26.62
CA ASN A 68 -7.60 35.32 27.96
C ASN A 68 -9.14 35.27 28.00
N ALA A 69 -9.79 35.26 26.83
CA ALA A 69 -11.25 35.26 26.66
C ALA A 69 -11.94 36.51 27.23
N LEU A 70 -11.26 37.66 27.16
CA LEU A 70 -11.82 38.99 27.35
C LEU A 70 -11.59 39.80 26.08
N ASP A 71 -12.56 40.66 25.78
CA ASP A 71 -12.45 41.79 24.83
C ASP A 71 -11.60 42.86 25.55
N ASP A 72 -10.27 42.83 25.40
CA ASP A 72 -9.34 43.73 26.10
C ASP A 72 -9.29 45.11 25.42
N ASP A 73 -9.40 45.17 24.08
CA ASP A 73 -9.42 46.36 23.25
C ASP A 73 -10.79 47.07 23.22
N CYS A 74 -11.88 46.41 23.62
CA CYS A 74 -13.26 46.90 23.64
C CYS A 74 -13.92 47.14 22.25
N ASP A 75 -13.49 46.47 21.17
CA ASP A 75 -14.17 46.55 19.85
C ASP A 75 -15.33 45.56 19.64
N GLN A 76 -15.52 44.59 20.56
CA GLN A 76 -16.49 43.48 20.56
C GLN A 76 -16.11 42.23 19.75
N THR A 77 -14.87 42.13 19.30
CA THR A 77 -14.22 40.82 19.11
C THR A 77 -13.53 40.39 20.43
N ILE A 78 -12.94 39.20 20.47
CA ILE A 78 -12.27 38.63 21.64
C ILE A 78 -11.05 37.88 21.11
N ASP A 79 -9.86 38.23 21.61
CA ASP A 79 -8.59 37.57 21.26
C ASP A 79 -8.29 37.55 19.73
N GLU A 80 -8.70 38.57 18.97
CA GLU A 80 -8.68 38.56 17.47
C GLU A 80 -7.35 38.91 16.77
N GLU A 81 -6.21 38.82 17.45
CA GLU A 81 -4.87 38.83 16.81
C GLU A 81 -4.37 37.39 16.59
N THR A 82 -3.64 37.14 15.50
CA THR A 82 -3.28 35.77 15.06
C THR A 82 -2.36 35.03 16.04
N GLU A 83 -1.57 35.73 16.86
CA GLU A 83 -0.65 35.17 17.87
C GLU A 83 -1.34 34.31 18.97
N CYS A 84 -2.68 34.16 18.93
CA CYS A 84 -3.50 33.40 19.87
C CYS A 84 -4.15 32.13 19.28
N TYR A 85 -3.97 31.86 17.99
CA TYR A 85 -4.49 30.67 17.31
C TYR A 85 -3.36 29.69 17.01
N ASP A 86 -3.76 28.45 16.78
CA ASP A 86 -2.96 27.31 16.42
C ASP A 86 -3.40 27.02 14.97
N ASP A 87 -2.69 27.61 14.01
CA ASP A 87 -3.14 27.74 12.61
C ASP A 87 -2.82 26.46 11.79
N ASP A 88 -1.93 25.58 12.27
CA ASP A 88 -1.58 24.28 11.67
C ASP A 88 -1.95 23.03 12.51
N LEU A 89 -2.40 23.22 13.76
CA LEU A 89 -2.98 22.23 14.66
C LEU A 89 -1.96 21.29 15.36
N ASP A 90 -0.71 21.71 15.52
CA ASP A 90 0.31 20.97 16.29
C ASP A 90 0.11 21.02 17.84
N GLY A 91 -0.71 21.96 18.32
CA GLY A 91 -0.98 22.20 19.75
C GLY A 91 -0.21 23.36 20.40
N GLN A 92 0.57 24.14 19.64
CA GLN A 92 1.50 25.18 20.08
C GLN A 92 1.40 26.44 19.21
N THR A 93 0.90 27.55 19.76
CA THR A 93 0.85 28.82 19.01
C THR A 93 2.22 29.53 18.92
N GLU A 94 2.37 30.52 18.03
CA GLU A 94 3.52 31.47 17.97
C GLU A 94 3.88 32.06 19.36
N GLN A 95 2.90 32.21 20.27
CA GLN A 95 3.14 32.67 21.65
C GLN A 95 3.67 31.57 22.60
N GLN A 96 3.40 30.30 22.30
CA GLN A 96 3.87 29.14 23.07
C GLN A 96 5.30 28.69 22.69
N GLY A 97 5.77 29.05 21.49
CA GLY A 97 7.14 28.80 21.04
C GLY A 97 7.25 28.09 19.69
N ASP A 98 6.17 28.01 18.94
CA ASP A 98 6.23 27.75 17.50
C ASP A 98 7.03 28.88 16.80
N CYS A 99 7.83 28.50 15.80
CA CYS A 99 8.61 29.42 14.97
C CYS A 99 8.25 29.42 13.46
N ASP A 100 7.33 28.56 13.01
CA ASP A 100 6.64 28.57 11.71
C ASP A 100 5.21 27.99 11.83
N ASP A 101 4.29 28.79 12.42
CA ASP A 101 2.84 28.63 12.73
C ASP A 101 1.94 28.29 11.49
N THR A 102 2.52 27.60 10.50
CA THR A 102 1.92 27.10 9.26
C THR A 102 2.51 25.74 8.84
N ASN A 103 3.33 25.10 9.68
CA ASN A 103 3.98 23.81 9.46
C ASN A 103 4.11 23.02 10.78
N PRO A 104 3.29 21.96 10.99
CA PRO A 104 3.16 21.28 12.29
C PRO A 104 4.36 20.39 12.67
N ASN A 105 5.51 20.58 12.02
CA ASN A 105 6.79 19.92 12.30
C ASN A 105 7.87 20.91 12.78
N ILE A 106 7.53 22.18 13.04
CA ILE A 106 8.48 23.24 13.42
C ILE A 106 8.01 23.93 14.70
N TYR A 107 8.28 23.32 15.86
CA TYR A 107 7.80 23.81 17.15
C TYR A 107 8.75 23.52 18.30
N THR A 108 8.61 24.27 19.41
CA THR A 108 9.44 24.08 20.61
C THR A 108 9.38 22.63 21.12
N GLY A 109 10.44 21.87 20.87
CA GLY A 109 10.60 20.47 21.28
C GLY A 109 10.14 19.40 20.28
N ALA A 110 10.04 19.73 18.98
CA ALA A 110 9.99 18.74 17.91
C ALA A 110 11.29 17.90 17.82
N THR A 111 11.34 16.92 16.91
CA THR A 111 12.56 16.12 16.68
C THR A 111 13.42 16.77 15.60
N GLU A 112 14.68 17.07 15.93
CA GLU A 112 15.67 17.64 15.00
C GLU A 112 16.00 16.69 13.83
N LEU A 113 15.82 17.19 12.60
CA LEU A 113 16.19 16.50 11.36
C LEU A 113 17.48 17.10 10.78
N CYS A 114 18.29 16.30 10.09
CA CYS A 114 19.55 16.76 9.49
C CYS A 114 19.35 17.51 8.15
N ASP A 115 18.37 18.42 8.08
CA ASP A 115 17.99 19.15 6.85
C ASP A 115 18.46 20.63 6.82
N GLY A 116 18.90 21.17 7.96
CA GLY A 116 19.35 22.54 8.14
C GLY A 116 18.24 23.58 8.37
N ILE A 117 17.06 23.14 8.81
CA ILE A 117 15.99 23.90 9.44
C ILE A 117 16.07 23.67 10.96
N ASP A 118 15.74 24.70 11.73
CA ASP A 118 15.65 24.68 13.20
C ASP A 118 14.27 24.10 13.54
N ASN A 119 14.16 22.77 13.65
CA ASN A 119 12.88 22.06 13.76
C ASN A 119 12.32 22.15 15.18
N ASP A 120 13.18 22.01 16.20
CA ASP A 120 12.78 22.05 17.60
C ASP A 120 12.64 23.47 18.19
N CYS A 121 12.81 24.51 17.34
CA CYS A 121 12.74 25.95 17.65
C CYS A 121 13.59 26.36 18.87
N ASP A 122 14.68 25.64 19.17
CA ASP A 122 15.54 25.88 20.31
C ASP A 122 16.27 27.24 20.22
N ALA A 123 16.27 27.97 21.34
CA ALA A 123 16.82 29.33 21.39
C ALA A 123 18.35 29.40 21.60
N ASP A 124 19.10 28.32 21.37
CA ASP A 124 20.58 28.27 21.43
C ASP A 124 21.22 28.74 20.11
N GLY A 125 20.59 28.40 18.97
CA GLY A 125 20.91 28.91 17.64
C GLY A 125 22.06 28.21 16.92
N ALA A 126 22.15 26.89 17.06
CA ALA A 126 22.58 26.03 15.95
C ALA A 126 21.33 25.55 15.17
N VAL A 127 21.34 24.34 14.59
CA VAL A 127 20.36 23.90 13.55
C VAL A 127 20.29 22.38 13.33
N ASP A 128 21.06 21.57 14.07
CA ASP A 128 21.16 20.10 13.86
C ASP A 128 21.72 19.44 15.16
N GLU A 129 21.13 19.66 16.34
CA GLU A 129 21.88 19.52 17.63
C GLU A 129 21.80 18.14 18.31
N ASP A 130 20.63 17.50 18.29
CA ASP A 130 20.19 16.67 19.43
C ASP A 130 19.73 15.22 19.10
N GLY A 131 20.52 14.47 18.31
CA GLY A 131 20.47 12.99 18.52
C GLY A 131 21.10 12.00 17.54
N ALA A 132 20.99 12.20 16.22
CA ALA A 132 21.21 11.12 15.24
C ALA A 132 22.69 10.88 14.83
N CYS A 133 23.67 11.03 15.74
CA CYS A 133 25.11 10.98 15.44
C CYS A 133 25.96 10.33 16.57
N GLY A 134 26.09 9.00 16.61
CA GLY A 134 26.76 8.24 17.69
C GLY A 134 28.24 7.82 17.48
N GLU A 135 28.93 7.39 18.56
CA GLU A 135 30.27 6.75 18.53
C GLU A 135 30.42 5.63 19.60
N SER A 136 30.87 4.43 19.18
CA SER A 136 31.37 3.29 20.00
C SER A 136 32.49 2.54 19.25
N ALA A 137 33.21 1.58 19.88
CA ALA A 137 34.44 0.99 19.29
C ALA A 137 34.77 -0.47 19.71
N ASP A 138 35.13 -1.25 18.68
CA ASP A 138 35.82 -2.56 18.58
C ASP A 138 37.03 -2.77 19.54
N GLU A 139 37.07 -3.87 20.31
CA GLU A 139 38.20 -4.23 21.21
C GLU A 139 39.20 -5.24 20.59
N ASP A 140 38.71 -6.19 19.79
CA ASP A 140 39.39 -7.36 19.24
C ASP A 140 40.22 -7.07 17.95
N ASN A 141 39.69 -6.20 17.08
CA ASN A 141 40.15 -5.73 15.77
C ASN A 141 39.95 -6.70 14.59
N ASP A 142 38.92 -7.56 14.64
CA ASP A 142 38.42 -8.30 13.48
C ASP A 142 37.63 -7.40 12.49
N GLY A 143 36.91 -6.40 12.99
CA GLY A 143 36.13 -5.42 12.25
C GLY A 143 34.72 -5.21 12.80
N TYR A 144 34.23 -6.09 13.68
CA TYR A 144 32.94 -6.00 14.33
C TYR A 144 33.09 -5.27 15.67
N THR A 145 31.97 -4.89 16.29
CA THR A 145 31.98 -4.22 17.60
C THR A 145 31.08 -4.98 18.55
N ALA A 146 31.31 -4.86 19.87
CA ALA A 146 30.45 -5.36 20.95
C ALA A 146 28.94 -5.00 20.92
N ALA A 147 28.44 -4.36 19.86
CA ALA A 147 27.01 -4.21 19.56
C ALA A 147 26.46 -5.32 18.63
N ILE A 148 27.34 -6.03 17.92
CA ILE A 148 27.06 -7.00 16.85
C ILE A 148 27.85 -8.31 17.08
N ASP A 149 29.04 -8.22 17.68
CA ASP A 149 29.87 -9.37 18.06
C ASP A 149 29.44 -9.93 19.44
N CYS A 150 29.12 -11.23 19.48
CA CYS A 150 28.67 -11.93 20.68
C CYS A 150 29.81 -12.33 21.67
N ASP A 151 31.09 -12.33 21.26
CA ASP A 151 32.27 -12.27 22.14
C ASP A 151 33.41 -11.45 21.50
N ASP A 152 33.31 -10.09 21.59
CA ASP A 152 34.25 -8.98 21.24
C ASP A 152 35.69 -9.09 21.82
N ALA A 153 36.13 -10.31 22.10
CA ALA A 153 37.44 -10.73 22.56
C ALA A 153 37.98 -12.02 21.89
N ASP A 154 37.24 -12.73 21.02
CA ASP A 154 37.74 -13.89 20.24
C ASP A 154 37.42 -13.76 18.73
N PRO A 155 38.43 -13.53 17.85
CA PRO A 155 38.24 -13.21 16.42
C PRO A 155 37.96 -14.46 15.55
N TYR A 156 37.14 -15.34 16.08
CA TYR A 156 36.57 -16.54 15.45
C TYR A 156 35.09 -16.72 15.83
N VAL A 157 34.52 -15.78 16.59
CA VAL A 157 33.11 -15.71 16.98
C VAL A 157 32.64 -14.33 16.54
N HIS A 158 31.93 -14.25 15.42
CA HIS A 158 31.42 -13.02 14.82
C HIS A 158 30.47 -13.40 13.65
N PRO A 159 29.56 -12.52 13.22
CA PRO A 159 28.70 -12.77 12.05
C PRO A 159 29.39 -13.43 10.85
N GLY A 160 28.78 -14.52 10.36
CA GLY A 160 29.20 -15.26 9.17
C GLY A 160 30.35 -16.27 9.34
N VAL A 161 30.54 -16.86 10.53
CA VAL A 161 31.46 -17.99 10.76
C VAL A 161 30.70 -19.32 10.80
N THR A 162 31.01 -20.23 9.89
CA THR A 162 30.38 -21.58 9.87
C THR A 162 30.51 -22.32 11.21
N GLU A 163 29.35 -22.66 11.79
CA GLU A 163 29.15 -23.48 12.98
C GLU A 163 29.93 -24.81 12.98
N ILE A 164 30.28 -25.28 14.18
CA ILE A 164 30.81 -26.63 14.42
C ILE A 164 30.19 -27.27 15.67
N CYS A 165 29.73 -28.54 15.59
CA CYS A 165 29.23 -29.34 16.72
C CYS A 165 30.14 -29.32 18.00
N ASP A 166 30.00 -28.28 18.82
CA ASP A 166 30.88 -27.85 19.92
C ASP A 166 30.01 -27.26 21.06
N GLY A 167 28.89 -26.60 20.71
CA GLY A 167 27.87 -26.10 21.62
C GLY A 167 28.10 -24.67 22.11
N GLU A 168 28.85 -23.88 21.35
CA GLU A 168 28.86 -22.42 21.39
C GLU A 168 28.17 -21.91 20.10
N ASP A 169 28.11 -20.60 19.88
CA ASP A 169 27.40 -19.90 18.79
C ASP A 169 28.46 -19.01 18.13
N GLU A 170 28.87 -19.36 16.91
CA GLU A 170 30.09 -18.90 16.27
C GLU A 170 29.84 -17.84 15.20
N ASP A 171 28.71 -17.88 14.49
CA ASP A 171 28.22 -16.76 13.68
C ASP A 171 27.30 -15.76 14.42
N CYS A 172 27.00 -15.98 15.71
CA CYS A 172 26.21 -15.06 16.52
C CYS A 172 24.75 -14.88 16.02
N ASP A 173 24.19 -15.83 15.24
CA ASP A 173 22.81 -15.79 14.76
C ASP A 173 21.77 -16.13 15.86
N GLY A 174 22.22 -16.80 16.93
CA GLY A 174 21.41 -17.21 18.08
C GLY A 174 20.97 -18.69 18.06
N VAL A 175 21.34 -19.47 17.04
CA VAL A 175 21.03 -20.88 16.81
C VAL A 175 22.30 -21.74 16.91
N ILE A 176 22.53 -22.28 18.10
CA ILE A 176 23.72 -23.11 18.39
C ILE A 176 23.77 -24.40 17.56
N ASP A 177 24.91 -24.62 16.90
CA ASP A 177 25.28 -25.79 16.10
C ASP A 177 24.44 -25.98 14.79
N ASP A 178 23.78 -24.96 14.22
CA ASP A 178 22.90 -25.10 13.03
C ASP A 178 23.61 -25.58 11.75
N GLY A 179 22.87 -26.26 10.85
CA GLY A 179 23.38 -26.81 9.59
C GLY A 179 24.46 -27.88 9.77
N THR A 180 24.44 -28.62 10.88
CA THR A 180 25.42 -29.65 11.21
C THR A 180 24.80 -31.04 11.46
N GLU A 181 25.60 -32.11 11.32
CA GLU A 181 25.19 -33.53 11.55
C GLU A 181 24.64 -33.84 12.97
N CYS A 182 24.53 -32.83 13.86
CA CYS A 182 24.02 -32.93 15.22
C CYS A 182 22.82 -32.01 15.53
N PHE A 183 22.41 -31.14 14.60
CA PHE A 183 21.19 -30.31 14.68
C PHE A 183 19.98 -31.05 14.05
N ASP A 184 18.78 -30.49 14.17
CA ASP A 184 17.47 -31.05 13.77
C ASP A 184 16.84 -30.02 12.82
N ASP A 185 17.34 -29.99 11.57
CA ASP A 185 17.17 -28.87 10.63
C ASP A 185 15.69 -28.61 10.27
N ASP A 186 14.85 -29.66 10.18
CA ASP A 186 13.40 -29.53 9.92
C ASP A 186 12.49 -29.46 11.17
N GLY A 187 13.07 -29.68 12.36
CA GLY A 187 12.41 -29.52 13.66
C GLY A 187 11.40 -30.61 14.04
N ASP A 188 11.39 -31.77 13.38
CA ASP A 188 10.46 -32.86 13.71
C ASP A 188 10.86 -33.70 14.94
N GLY A 189 12.12 -33.58 15.38
CA GLY A 189 12.68 -34.28 16.54
C GLY A 189 13.60 -35.47 16.21
N TYR A 190 14.08 -35.57 14.96
CA TYR A 190 15.12 -36.49 14.50
C TYR A 190 16.21 -35.71 13.74
N SER A 191 17.41 -36.28 13.65
CA SER A 191 18.51 -35.72 12.85
C SER A 191 19.27 -36.81 12.09
N GLU A 192 20.24 -36.43 11.25
CA GLU A 192 21.17 -37.37 10.59
C GLU A 192 21.82 -38.37 11.59
N GLU A 193 22.20 -37.95 12.82
CA GLU A 193 22.75 -38.89 13.83
C GLU A 193 21.67 -39.78 14.49
N GLU A 194 20.38 -39.41 14.41
CA GLU A 194 19.24 -40.16 14.97
C GLU A 194 18.54 -41.12 13.98
N ASP A 195 19.16 -41.39 12.82
CA ASP A 195 18.71 -42.23 11.69
C ASP A 195 17.61 -41.57 10.81
N ASP A 196 17.55 -40.23 10.71
CA ASP A 196 16.75 -39.60 9.65
C ASP A 196 17.33 -39.85 8.24
N CYS A 197 16.49 -39.72 7.21
CA CYS A 197 16.85 -39.94 5.82
C CYS A 197 16.62 -38.73 4.90
N ASP A 198 16.00 -37.65 5.38
CA ASP A 198 15.80 -36.38 4.68
C ASP A 198 15.59 -35.24 5.71
N ASP A 199 16.66 -34.84 6.44
CA ASP A 199 16.67 -33.86 7.56
C ASP A 199 16.07 -32.46 7.26
N ASN A 200 15.65 -32.22 6.01
CA ASN A 200 15.04 -30.97 5.52
C ASN A 200 13.51 -31.12 5.31
N ASN A 201 12.90 -32.19 5.85
CA ASN A 201 11.57 -32.63 5.48
C ASN A 201 10.86 -33.40 6.62
N ALA A 202 10.24 -32.65 7.53
CA ALA A 202 9.52 -33.13 8.73
C ALA A 202 8.38 -34.16 8.48
N ALA A 203 8.10 -34.52 7.23
CA ALA A 203 7.21 -35.61 6.84
C ALA A 203 7.93 -36.95 6.58
N THR A 204 9.26 -36.98 6.56
CA THR A 204 10.12 -38.09 6.10
C THR A 204 11.08 -38.51 7.20
N ASN A 205 10.57 -39.19 8.23
CA ASN A 205 11.35 -39.57 9.41
C ASN A 205 11.02 -40.98 9.93
N PRO A 206 11.87 -41.59 10.80
CA PRO A 206 11.66 -42.94 11.35
C PRO A 206 10.34 -43.21 12.12
N ALA A 207 9.50 -42.18 12.34
CA ALA A 207 8.20 -42.27 13.00
C ALA A 207 6.99 -41.88 12.11
N ALA A 208 7.22 -41.46 10.86
CA ALA A 208 6.20 -41.02 9.92
C ALA A 208 5.27 -42.16 9.45
N SER A 209 4.42 -41.89 8.44
CA SER A 209 3.46 -42.86 7.92
C SER A 209 3.25 -42.71 6.43
N GLU A 210 3.60 -43.77 5.69
CA GLU A 210 3.44 -43.93 4.24
C GLU A 210 2.14 -43.37 3.66
N ILE A 211 2.28 -42.52 2.64
CA ILE A 211 1.21 -42.03 1.76
C ILE A 211 1.27 -42.77 0.39
N CYS A 212 0.56 -42.29 -0.66
CA CYS A 212 0.66 -42.88 -2.01
C CYS A 212 1.48 -41.93 -2.92
N ASP A 213 2.72 -41.61 -2.55
CA ASP A 213 3.60 -40.63 -3.24
C ASP A 213 4.87 -41.23 -3.85
N ALA A 214 5.13 -42.52 -3.64
CA ALA A 214 6.34 -43.24 -4.05
C ALA A 214 7.65 -42.80 -3.34
N GLN A 215 7.56 -42.19 -2.16
CA GLN A 215 8.69 -41.92 -1.25
C GLN A 215 8.76 -42.97 -0.11
N ASP A 216 9.83 -42.94 0.69
CA ASP A 216 10.04 -43.86 1.83
C ASP A 216 9.88 -43.05 3.13
N ASN A 217 8.67 -42.51 3.34
CA ASN A 217 8.42 -41.49 4.37
C ASN A 217 8.81 -41.98 5.77
N ASP A 218 8.66 -43.28 6.10
CA ASP A 218 9.03 -43.80 7.42
C ASP A 218 10.52 -44.23 7.58
N CYS A 219 11.38 -43.88 6.61
CA CYS A 219 12.81 -44.19 6.52
C CYS A 219 13.16 -45.69 6.73
N ASN A 220 12.22 -46.63 6.57
CA ASN A 220 12.47 -48.06 6.83
C ASN A 220 13.19 -48.80 5.68
N GLY A 221 13.27 -48.19 4.49
CA GLY A 221 13.82 -48.73 3.26
C GLY A 221 12.79 -49.43 2.35
N LEU A 222 11.50 -49.08 2.44
CA LEU A 222 10.37 -49.69 1.74
C LEU A 222 9.20 -48.71 1.41
N THR A 223 9.33 -48.04 0.27
CA THR A 223 8.29 -47.25 -0.42
C THR A 223 6.86 -47.84 -0.43
N ASP A 224 5.87 -47.02 -0.04
CA ASP A 224 4.42 -47.22 -0.02
C ASP A 224 3.90 -48.46 0.78
N ASP A 225 4.64 -49.02 1.76
CA ASP A 225 4.20 -50.26 2.47
C ASP A 225 3.09 -50.00 3.52
N GLY A 226 1.84 -49.97 3.06
CA GLY A 226 0.69 -50.01 3.97
C GLY A 226 -0.67 -49.63 3.38
N ILE A 227 -0.67 -48.95 2.24
CA ILE A 227 -1.81 -48.24 1.67
C ILE A 227 -2.42 -48.93 0.42
N THR A 228 -3.61 -48.50 -0.03
CA THR A 228 -4.26 -48.98 -1.27
C THR A 228 -5.15 -47.89 -1.90
N CYS A 229 -4.82 -47.41 -3.10
CA CYS A 229 -5.42 -46.23 -3.75
C CYS A 229 -6.21 -46.65 -5.04
N ALA A 230 -7.57 -46.67 -5.05
CA ALA A 230 -8.39 -47.07 -6.24
C ALA A 230 -9.94 -46.88 -6.14
N ASP A 231 -10.54 -45.73 -6.49
CA ASP A 231 -12.02 -45.63 -6.72
C ASP A 231 -12.53 -44.47 -7.65
N ASP A 232 -11.67 -43.67 -8.31
CA ASP A 232 -12.07 -42.46 -9.10
C ASP A 232 -11.88 -42.51 -10.64
N ASP A 233 -11.38 -43.61 -11.22
CA ASP A 233 -11.14 -43.83 -12.68
C ASP A 233 -12.47 -43.99 -13.49
N ALA A 234 -12.87 -42.98 -14.29
CA ALA A 234 -14.19 -42.98 -14.95
C ALA A 234 -14.20 -43.52 -16.39
N ASP A 235 -13.10 -43.45 -17.14
CA ASP A 235 -13.02 -43.99 -18.50
C ASP A 235 -12.41 -45.40 -18.60
N GLY A 236 -11.68 -45.83 -17.57
CA GLY A 236 -11.19 -47.18 -17.34
C GLY A 236 -9.75 -47.45 -17.77
N ASP A 237 -8.89 -46.43 -17.88
CA ASP A 237 -7.48 -46.60 -18.22
C ASP A 237 -6.57 -46.93 -17.01
N GLY A 238 -6.96 -46.49 -15.82
CA GLY A 238 -6.28 -46.72 -14.55
C GLY A 238 -5.80 -45.46 -13.81
N TYR A 239 -5.95 -44.28 -14.41
CA TYR A 239 -5.72 -42.98 -13.79
C TYR A 239 -7.06 -42.31 -13.44
N ALA A 240 -6.99 -41.24 -12.64
CA ALA A 240 -8.13 -40.44 -12.22
C ALA A 240 -7.69 -38.98 -12.09
N THR A 241 -8.63 -38.04 -12.00
CA THR A 241 -8.29 -36.60 -11.85
C THR A 241 -7.43 -36.32 -10.61
N SER A 242 -7.57 -37.13 -9.56
CA SER A 242 -6.76 -37.09 -8.33
C SER A 242 -5.39 -37.79 -8.45
N THR A 243 -5.06 -38.38 -9.61
CA THR A 243 -3.80 -39.08 -9.89
C THR A 243 -3.23 -38.69 -11.27
N GLY A 244 -3.44 -37.45 -11.71
CA GLY A 244 -2.83 -36.89 -12.91
C GLY A 244 -3.59 -37.07 -14.23
N ASP A 245 -4.90 -37.35 -14.21
CA ASP A 245 -5.73 -37.32 -15.43
C ASP A 245 -6.45 -35.97 -15.59
N CYS A 246 -5.97 -35.16 -16.53
CA CYS A 246 -6.53 -33.86 -16.88
C CYS A 246 -7.83 -33.93 -17.73
N ASN A 247 -8.25 -35.11 -18.19
CA ASN A 247 -9.52 -35.33 -18.91
C ASN A 247 -10.06 -36.77 -18.75
N ASP A 248 -10.62 -37.06 -17.56
CA ASP A 248 -11.34 -38.27 -17.07
C ASP A 248 -12.59 -38.72 -17.90
N ALA A 249 -12.58 -38.40 -19.19
CA ALA A 249 -13.54 -38.82 -20.20
C ALA A 249 -12.89 -39.33 -21.50
N ASP A 250 -11.56 -39.28 -21.65
CA ASP A 250 -10.83 -39.78 -22.83
C ASP A 250 -9.57 -40.60 -22.44
N PRO A 251 -9.58 -41.95 -22.62
CA PRO A 251 -8.55 -42.90 -22.12
C PRO A 251 -7.26 -42.90 -22.96
N ALA A 252 -6.90 -41.71 -23.44
CA ALA A 252 -5.69 -41.33 -24.14
C ALA A 252 -5.13 -40.03 -23.56
N VAL A 253 -5.73 -39.48 -22.50
CA VAL A 253 -5.26 -38.31 -21.75
C VAL A 253 -5.03 -38.76 -20.32
N TYR A 254 -3.78 -38.80 -19.85
CA TYR A 254 -3.39 -39.19 -18.50
C TYR A 254 -1.89 -38.93 -18.29
N LEU A 255 -1.46 -38.74 -17.03
CA LEU A 255 -0.06 -38.49 -16.70
C LEU A 255 0.92 -39.47 -17.35
N GLY A 256 1.73 -38.95 -18.30
CA GLY A 256 2.70 -39.73 -19.07
C GLY A 256 2.12 -40.60 -20.20
N ALA A 257 0.96 -40.24 -20.75
CA ALA A 257 0.51 -40.74 -22.05
C ALA A 257 1.46 -40.29 -23.18
N PRO A 258 1.54 -40.98 -24.33
CA PRO A 258 2.34 -40.47 -25.45
C PRO A 258 1.59 -39.38 -26.23
N GLU A 259 2.21 -38.21 -26.35
CA GLU A 259 1.74 -37.08 -27.17
C GLU A 259 1.47 -37.43 -28.63
N THR A 260 0.56 -36.68 -29.26
CA THR A 260 0.22 -36.89 -30.68
C THR A 260 -0.32 -35.66 -31.42
N CYS A 261 0.51 -34.88 -32.14
CA CYS A 261 0.15 -33.87 -33.17
C CYS A 261 -1.36 -33.63 -33.45
N ASN A 262 -2.09 -33.06 -32.48
CA ASN A 262 -3.54 -32.87 -32.52
C ASN A 262 -4.03 -31.63 -31.76
N GLY A 263 -3.16 -30.93 -31.02
CA GLY A 263 -3.46 -29.74 -30.24
C GLY A 263 -4.22 -30.07 -28.95
N VAL A 264 -3.92 -31.22 -28.35
CA VAL A 264 -4.41 -31.65 -27.04
C VAL A 264 -3.22 -32.17 -26.28
N ASP A 265 -2.97 -31.55 -25.13
CA ASP A 265 -2.16 -32.10 -24.05
C ASP A 265 -2.74 -33.48 -23.65
N ASN A 266 -2.04 -34.52 -24.08
CA ASN A 266 -2.35 -35.93 -23.85
C ASN A 266 -1.67 -36.42 -22.56
N ASP A 267 -0.47 -35.94 -22.23
CA ASP A 267 0.30 -36.43 -21.09
C ASP A 267 0.13 -35.63 -19.78
N CYS A 268 -0.64 -34.54 -19.84
CA CYS A 268 -1.00 -33.64 -18.75
C CYS A 268 0.16 -32.84 -18.13
N ASP A 269 1.27 -32.62 -18.85
CA ASP A 269 2.37 -31.75 -18.42
C ASP A 269 2.13 -30.24 -18.64
N GLY A 270 1.09 -29.88 -19.39
CA GLY A 270 0.73 -28.50 -19.73
C GLY A 270 1.16 -28.04 -21.13
N VAL A 271 1.90 -28.85 -21.89
CA VAL A 271 2.49 -28.52 -23.20
C VAL A 271 1.96 -29.46 -24.29
N ALA A 272 0.93 -29.01 -25.02
CA ALA A 272 0.31 -29.84 -26.06
C ALA A 272 1.26 -30.18 -27.24
N ASP A 273 1.28 -31.45 -27.63
CA ASP A 273 2.03 -32.05 -28.74
C ASP A 273 3.58 -32.12 -28.59
N ASN A 274 4.18 -31.91 -27.41
CA ASN A 274 5.63 -32.03 -27.21
C ASN A 274 6.18 -33.46 -27.45
N GLY A 275 7.47 -33.61 -27.77
CA GLY A 275 8.08 -34.90 -28.11
C GLY A 275 7.56 -35.52 -29.41
N THR A 276 7.05 -34.71 -30.35
CA THR A 276 6.48 -35.19 -31.62
C THR A 276 6.97 -34.40 -32.84
N ASP A 277 7.04 -35.05 -34.00
CA ASP A 277 7.61 -34.55 -35.28
C ASP A 277 7.07 -33.17 -35.77
N CYS A 278 6.12 -32.54 -35.07
CA CYS A 278 5.43 -31.31 -35.45
C CYS A 278 5.46 -30.20 -34.37
N PHE A 279 6.14 -30.43 -33.25
CA PHE A 279 6.40 -29.46 -32.20
C PHE A 279 7.88 -29.07 -32.23
N ASP A 280 8.17 -27.85 -31.80
CA ASP A 280 9.51 -27.25 -31.76
C ASP A 280 10.08 -27.55 -30.37
N ASP A 281 10.69 -28.74 -30.24
CA ASP A 281 11.06 -29.37 -28.95
C ASP A 281 12.28 -28.70 -28.28
N ASP A 282 13.13 -28.00 -29.04
CA ASP A 282 14.33 -27.30 -28.55
C ASP A 282 14.28 -25.76 -28.68
N GLY A 283 13.30 -25.21 -29.41
CA GLY A 283 13.03 -23.77 -29.50
C GLY A 283 13.81 -23.01 -30.58
N ASP A 284 14.46 -23.67 -31.53
CA ASP A 284 15.19 -23.00 -32.63
C ASP A 284 14.24 -22.23 -33.61
N GLY A 285 12.99 -22.69 -33.73
CA GLY A 285 11.98 -22.12 -34.61
C GLY A 285 11.69 -22.88 -35.91
N GLU A 286 12.25 -24.08 -36.12
CA GLU A 286 11.86 -25.09 -37.11
C GLU A 286 11.37 -26.37 -36.38
N THR A 287 11.20 -27.50 -37.08
CA THR A 287 10.74 -28.81 -36.54
C THR A 287 11.21 -29.96 -37.44
N GLU A 288 11.13 -31.23 -37.01
CA GLU A 288 11.37 -32.42 -37.85
C GLU A 288 10.58 -32.40 -39.18
N ASP A 289 9.32 -31.94 -39.20
CA ASP A 289 8.48 -31.85 -40.43
C ASP A 289 8.87 -30.65 -41.33
N GLU A 290 9.53 -29.61 -40.79
CA GLU A 290 9.98 -28.42 -41.53
C GLU A 290 11.42 -28.53 -42.07
N GLY A 291 12.31 -29.20 -41.35
CA GLY A 291 13.64 -29.53 -41.88
C GLY A 291 14.69 -29.99 -40.88
N ASP A 292 14.35 -30.07 -39.59
CA ASP A 292 15.29 -30.45 -38.55
C ASP A 292 15.76 -31.92 -38.68
N CYS A 293 16.90 -32.23 -38.07
CA CYS A 293 17.44 -33.58 -38.02
C CYS A 293 17.81 -34.09 -36.61
N ASP A 294 17.71 -33.25 -35.57
CA ASP A 294 17.72 -33.62 -34.16
C ASP A 294 16.96 -32.55 -33.33
N ASP A 295 15.62 -32.59 -33.35
CA ASP A 295 14.64 -31.67 -32.67
C ASP A 295 14.86 -31.47 -31.14
N ASN A 296 15.93 -32.05 -30.57
CA ASN A 296 16.29 -31.98 -29.14
C ASN A 296 17.61 -31.20 -28.95
N ASP A 297 18.09 -30.51 -29.98
CA ASP A 297 19.37 -29.81 -30.05
C ASP A 297 19.24 -28.61 -31.00
N SER A 298 18.94 -27.44 -30.42
CA SER A 298 18.73 -26.18 -31.14
C SER A 298 19.98 -25.66 -31.87
N THR A 299 21.11 -26.36 -31.80
CA THR A 299 22.29 -26.12 -32.64
C THR A 299 22.29 -26.93 -33.94
N THR A 300 21.47 -27.96 -34.07
CA THR A 300 21.49 -28.98 -35.14
C THR A 300 20.34 -28.85 -36.14
N HIS A 301 20.19 -27.64 -36.67
CA HIS A 301 19.04 -27.23 -37.47
C HIS A 301 19.36 -26.83 -38.93
N SER A 302 18.33 -26.65 -39.77
CA SER A 302 18.52 -26.54 -41.23
C SER A 302 19.26 -25.26 -41.68
N GLY A 303 20.58 -25.37 -41.83
CA GLY A 303 21.48 -24.27 -42.18
C GLY A 303 22.21 -23.62 -40.99
N ALA A 304 22.33 -24.34 -39.86
CA ALA A 304 23.25 -24.03 -38.77
C ALA A 304 24.72 -23.89 -39.22
N VAL A 305 25.60 -23.59 -38.26
CA VAL A 305 27.05 -23.60 -38.45
C VAL A 305 27.61 -24.90 -37.88
N GLU A 306 28.32 -25.66 -38.70
CA GLU A 306 28.99 -26.89 -38.27
C GLU A 306 30.05 -26.61 -37.19
N VAL A 307 30.13 -27.49 -36.19
CA VAL A 307 31.21 -27.57 -35.18
C VAL A 307 31.96 -28.92 -35.29
N CYS A 308 32.98 -29.17 -34.48
CA CYS A 308 33.86 -30.36 -34.60
C CYS A 308 33.36 -31.63 -33.84
N ASP A 309 32.05 -31.78 -33.67
CA ASP A 309 31.40 -32.80 -32.83
C ASP A 309 31.19 -34.18 -33.51
N SER A 310 31.47 -34.31 -34.83
CA SER A 310 31.12 -35.46 -35.67
C SER A 310 29.62 -35.66 -35.97
N VAL A 311 28.80 -34.64 -35.78
CA VAL A 311 27.38 -34.50 -36.14
C VAL A 311 27.27 -33.71 -37.46
N SER A 312 26.06 -33.43 -37.93
CA SER A 312 25.78 -32.62 -39.13
C SER A 312 24.86 -31.50 -38.68
N ASN A 313 25.40 -30.50 -38.00
CA ASN A 313 24.59 -29.43 -37.41
C ASN A 313 23.77 -28.70 -38.49
N ASP A 314 24.27 -28.60 -39.75
CA ASP A 314 23.52 -27.97 -40.85
C ASP A 314 22.45 -28.86 -41.54
N CYS A 315 22.28 -30.09 -41.06
CA CYS A 315 21.42 -31.16 -41.60
C CYS A 315 21.63 -31.52 -43.09
N ASP A 316 22.71 -31.09 -43.77
CA ASP A 316 22.92 -31.37 -45.20
C ASP A 316 23.48 -32.77 -45.52
N THR A 317 23.77 -33.57 -44.48
CA THR A 317 24.31 -34.95 -44.49
C THR A 317 25.82 -35.09 -44.73
N LYS A 318 26.55 -33.99 -44.67
CA LYS A 318 28.00 -33.99 -44.46
C LYS A 318 28.28 -33.65 -42.99
N VAL A 319 29.53 -33.71 -42.56
CA VAL A 319 29.92 -33.72 -41.15
C VAL A 319 31.24 -32.97 -41.03
N ASP A 320 31.31 -32.04 -40.07
CA ASP A 320 32.42 -31.13 -39.74
C ASP A 320 32.98 -30.32 -40.94
N GLU A 321 32.12 -29.81 -41.83
CA GLU A 321 32.63 -29.37 -43.12
C GLU A 321 33.21 -27.97 -43.23
N GLY A 322 34.52 -27.94 -43.48
CA GLY A 322 35.26 -26.69 -43.67
C GLY A 322 36.09 -26.31 -42.45
N LEU A 323 35.85 -27.00 -41.33
CA LEU A 323 36.66 -27.01 -40.12
C LEU A 323 37.93 -27.87 -40.30
N ASP A 324 38.86 -27.80 -39.34
CA ASP A 324 40.09 -28.62 -39.29
C ASP A 324 40.25 -29.32 -37.92
N CYS A 325 39.22 -30.10 -37.54
CA CYS A 325 39.05 -30.90 -36.31
C CYS A 325 40.17 -31.93 -36.04
N SER A 326 41.41 -31.47 -36.01
CA SER A 326 42.61 -32.28 -35.79
C SER A 326 43.60 -31.64 -34.81
N ASP A 327 43.29 -30.43 -34.33
CA ASP A 327 44.04 -29.72 -33.30
C ASP A 327 43.24 -29.51 -31.97
N ASP A 328 41.88 -29.56 -31.95
CA ASP A 328 41.02 -29.74 -30.74
C ASP A 328 41.60 -30.80 -29.78
N VAL A 329 41.89 -30.39 -28.53
CA VAL A 329 42.65 -31.16 -27.55
C VAL A 329 41.81 -31.87 -26.48
N ASP A 330 40.71 -31.26 -26.04
CA ASP A 330 39.87 -31.73 -24.93
C ASP A 330 38.55 -32.35 -25.40
N GLY A 331 38.04 -31.96 -26.56
CA GLY A 331 36.91 -32.57 -27.27
C GLY A 331 35.56 -31.92 -27.01
N ASP A 332 35.49 -30.61 -26.78
CA ASP A 332 34.23 -29.86 -26.71
C ASP A 332 33.64 -29.48 -28.08
N GLY A 333 34.42 -29.60 -29.16
CA GLY A 333 33.99 -29.30 -30.52
C GLY A 333 34.48 -27.95 -31.06
N TYR A 334 35.23 -27.19 -30.26
CA TYR A 334 35.91 -25.95 -30.66
C TYR A 334 37.44 -26.15 -30.69
N ASP A 335 38.16 -25.19 -31.28
CA ASP A 335 39.61 -25.12 -31.18
C ASP A 335 40.11 -23.67 -31.13
N SER A 336 41.40 -23.50 -30.81
CA SER A 336 42.12 -22.22 -30.79
C SER A 336 41.98 -21.32 -32.03
N ALA A 337 41.45 -21.82 -33.15
CA ALA A 337 41.23 -21.10 -34.41
C ALA A 337 39.75 -20.79 -34.68
N ASP A 338 38.83 -21.58 -34.13
CA ASP A 338 37.39 -21.39 -34.23
C ASP A 338 36.81 -20.50 -33.10
N GLY A 339 37.52 -20.36 -31.97
CA GLY A 339 37.31 -19.22 -31.05
C GLY A 339 37.73 -19.47 -29.60
N ASP A 340 37.92 -20.73 -29.22
CA ASP A 340 38.20 -21.15 -27.86
C ASP A 340 39.51 -20.53 -27.30
N CYS A 341 39.42 -20.15 -26.02
CA CYS A 341 40.43 -19.40 -25.29
C CYS A 341 41.26 -20.24 -24.29
N ASP A 342 40.86 -21.49 -23.97
CA ASP A 342 41.70 -22.53 -23.34
C ASP A 342 41.36 -23.96 -23.82
N ASP A 343 41.78 -24.25 -25.06
CA ASP A 343 41.96 -25.53 -25.81
C ASP A 343 42.75 -26.63 -25.04
N THR A 344 42.44 -26.76 -23.75
CA THR A 344 42.77 -27.83 -22.82
C THR A 344 41.72 -28.05 -21.71
N ASN A 345 40.66 -27.22 -21.66
CA ASN A 345 39.55 -27.28 -20.71
C ASN A 345 38.18 -27.23 -21.45
N PRO A 346 37.42 -28.35 -21.54
CA PRO A 346 36.18 -28.44 -22.33
C PRO A 346 34.96 -27.80 -21.66
N ALA A 347 35.20 -26.75 -20.87
CA ALA A 347 34.22 -25.89 -20.20
C ALA A 347 34.58 -24.40 -20.41
N ILE A 348 35.45 -24.12 -21.39
CA ILE A 348 35.89 -22.80 -21.83
C ILE A 348 35.86 -22.81 -23.36
N TYR A 349 34.77 -22.35 -23.96
CA TYR A 349 34.56 -22.34 -25.41
C TYR A 349 33.54 -21.25 -25.83
N PRO A 350 33.52 -20.82 -27.10
CA PRO A 350 32.62 -19.79 -27.59
C PRO A 350 31.15 -20.03 -27.26
N GLY A 351 30.58 -19.21 -26.36
CA GLY A 351 29.19 -19.34 -25.92
C GLY A 351 28.91 -20.48 -24.92
N ALA A 352 29.90 -20.89 -24.12
CA ALA A 352 29.65 -21.62 -22.87
C ALA A 352 28.86 -20.74 -21.87
N THR A 353 28.27 -21.35 -20.84
CA THR A 353 27.72 -20.57 -19.72
C THR A 353 28.86 -20.13 -18.80
N GLU A 354 28.91 -18.83 -18.48
CA GLU A 354 29.79 -18.30 -17.45
C GLU A 354 29.49 -18.93 -16.08
N VAL A 355 30.53 -19.15 -15.30
CA VAL A 355 30.44 -19.64 -13.92
C VAL A 355 31.45 -18.89 -13.07
N CYS A 356 31.09 -18.55 -11.84
CA CYS A 356 31.89 -17.74 -10.90
C CYS A 356 33.23 -18.38 -10.47
N ASP A 357 34.15 -18.56 -11.40
CA ASP A 357 35.46 -19.18 -11.23
C ASP A 357 36.64 -18.28 -11.66
N GLY A 358 36.33 -17.09 -12.21
CA GLY A 358 37.29 -16.07 -12.60
C GLY A 358 37.98 -16.35 -13.93
N PHE A 359 37.39 -17.21 -14.76
CA PHE A 359 37.76 -17.42 -16.17
C PHE A 359 36.71 -16.77 -17.09
N ASP A 360 37.06 -16.72 -18.38
CA ASP A 360 36.25 -16.22 -19.50
C ASP A 360 35.77 -17.53 -20.14
N ASN A 361 34.65 -18.09 -19.67
CA ASN A 361 34.16 -19.41 -20.08
C ASN A 361 33.61 -19.38 -21.50
N ASP A 362 32.85 -18.35 -21.85
CA ASP A 362 32.20 -18.18 -23.14
C ASP A 362 33.15 -17.57 -24.21
N CYS A 363 34.35 -17.15 -23.82
CA CYS A 363 35.38 -16.54 -24.66
C CYS A 363 35.00 -15.21 -25.35
N ASP A 364 33.99 -14.48 -24.85
CA ASP A 364 33.57 -13.13 -25.26
C ASP A 364 34.71 -12.10 -25.09
N SER A 365 35.53 -12.25 -24.04
CA SER A 365 36.47 -11.28 -23.44
C SER A 365 35.96 -10.43 -22.26
N THR A 366 34.78 -10.69 -21.71
CA THR A 366 34.48 -10.41 -20.29
C THR A 366 34.85 -11.63 -19.42
N VAL A 367 34.43 -11.66 -18.15
CA VAL A 367 34.78 -12.67 -17.12
C VAL A 367 33.66 -12.63 -16.08
N ASP A 368 33.02 -13.78 -15.83
CA ASP A 368 31.93 -13.99 -14.86
C ASP A 368 30.64 -13.17 -15.14
N GLU A 369 30.42 -12.63 -16.35
CA GLU A 369 29.16 -11.95 -16.75
C GLU A 369 27.97 -12.91 -16.88
N ASP A 370 26.73 -12.38 -16.87
CA ASP A 370 25.49 -13.16 -17.01
C ASP A 370 25.47 -14.40 -16.06
N SER A 371 26.04 -14.23 -14.85
CA SER A 371 26.23 -15.27 -13.83
C SER A 371 26.04 -14.71 -12.42
N GLU A 372 25.73 -15.60 -11.46
CA GLU A 372 25.27 -15.32 -10.09
C GLU A 372 26.14 -14.32 -9.27
N CYS A 373 27.36 -14.00 -9.71
CA CYS A 373 28.29 -13.07 -9.04
C CYS A 373 28.43 -11.70 -9.73
N THR A 374 27.57 -11.39 -10.71
CA THR A 374 27.43 -10.05 -11.29
C THR A 374 26.22 -9.34 -10.70
N ASP A 375 26.51 -8.25 -9.98
CA ASP A 375 25.59 -7.17 -9.54
C ASP A 375 24.95 -6.51 -10.78
N ASP A 376 23.73 -6.95 -11.14
CA ASP A 376 23.12 -6.70 -12.45
C ASP A 376 22.30 -5.41 -12.47
N ASP A 377 21.68 -5.03 -11.35
CA ASP A 377 20.98 -3.74 -11.18
C ASP A 377 21.85 -2.60 -10.62
N GLY A 378 22.93 -2.90 -9.89
CA GLY A 378 23.92 -1.95 -9.40
C GLY A 378 23.76 -1.50 -7.94
N ASP A 379 23.00 -2.19 -7.09
CA ASP A 379 22.89 -1.88 -5.66
C ASP A 379 24.11 -2.33 -4.83
N GLY A 380 24.86 -3.34 -5.29
CA GLY A 380 26.05 -3.89 -4.67
C GLY A 380 25.91 -5.29 -4.06
N TYR A 381 24.73 -5.90 -4.15
CA TYR A 381 24.49 -7.33 -3.97
C TYR A 381 24.48 -8.04 -5.33
N SER A 382 24.22 -9.34 -5.33
CA SER A 382 24.10 -10.21 -6.52
C SER A 382 23.48 -11.53 -6.06
N GLU A 383 22.99 -12.40 -6.94
CA GLU A 383 22.36 -13.70 -6.56
C GLU A 383 23.23 -14.50 -5.56
N ASN A 384 24.53 -14.68 -5.83
CA ASN A 384 25.48 -15.37 -4.96
C ASN A 384 25.93 -14.53 -3.72
N ALA A 385 25.55 -13.25 -3.64
CA ALA A 385 25.69 -12.42 -2.44
C ALA A 385 24.42 -12.40 -1.56
N GLY A 386 23.42 -13.22 -1.90
CA GLY A 386 22.15 -13.35 -1.16
C GLY A 386 20.99 -12.55 -1.76
N ASP A 387 21.19 -11.93 -2.92
CA ASP A 387 20.13 -11.21 -3.60
C ASP A 387 19.05 -12.16 -4.12
N CYS A 388 17.82 -11.97 -3.63
CA CYS A 388 16.66 -12.76 -4.04
C CYS A 388 16.00 -12.22 -5.33
N ASN A 389 16.40 -11.04 -5.82
CA ASN A 389 15.99 -10.48 -7.11
C ASN A 389 17.01 -9.43 -7.66
N ASP A 390 18.17 -9.90 -8.14
CA ASP A 390 19.31 -9.16 -8.76
C ASP A 390 18.95 -8.33 -10.03
N ASN A 391 17.66 -8.12 -10.30
CA ASN A 391 17.12 -7.26 -11.35
C ASN A 391 16.38 -6.03 -10.78
N ASP A 392 16.21 -5.91 -9.46
CA ASP A 392 15.48 -4.83 -8.81
C ASP A 392 16.11 -4.37 -7.47
N SER A 393 16.96 -3.34 -7.58
CA SER A 393 17.77 -2.66 -6.55
C SER A 393 17.08 -2.17 -5.25
N THR A 394 15.82 -2.55 -5.03
CA THR A 394 15.06 -2.37 -3.79
C THR A 394 14.83 -3.67 -3.03
N ILE A 395 15.17 -4.82 -3.61
CA ILE A 395 15.07 -6.16 -3.02
C ILE A 395 16.50 -6.70 -2.93
N ASN A 396 17.06 -6.78 -1.72
CA ASN A 396 18.41 -7.28 -1.45
C ASN A 396 18.65 -7.43 0.07
N PRO A 397 19.65 -8.23 0.52
CA PRO A 397 20.07 -8.38 1.92
C PRO A 397 20.49 -7.11 2.70
N GLY A 398 20.30 -5.92 2.14
CA GLY A 398 20.52 -4.63 2.80
C GLY A 398 19.35 -3.65 2.62
N ALA A 399 18.20 -4.12 2.12
CA ALA A 399 16.97 -3.35 2.04
C ALA A 399 16.35 -3.15 3.44
N GLU A 400 15.20 -2.49 3.46
CA GLU A 400 14.36 -2.33 4.65
C GLU A 400 13.01 -2.95 4.27
N GLU A 401 12.57 -3.99 4.98
CA GLU A 401 11.31 -4.66 4.69
C GLU A 401 10.13 -3.68 4.73
N ILE A 402 9.32 -3.70 3.68
CA ILE A 402 8.07 -2.96 3.57
C ILE A 402 6.93 -3.93 3.31
N VAL A 403 5.73 -3.60 3.82
CA VAL A 403 4.56 -4.48 3.68
C VAL A 403 4.02 -4.43 2.25
N ASP A 404 4.59 -5.25 1.36
CA ASP A 404 4.18 -5.40 -0.04
C ASP A 404 4.11 -6.86 -0.54
N SER A 405 4.25 -7.83 0.37
CA SER A 405 4.23 -9.27 0.13
C SER A 405 5.35 -9.78 -0.79
N VAL A 406 6.46 -9.06 -0.80
CA VAL A 406 7.75 -9.49 -1.34
C VAL A 406 8.75 -9.41 -0.20
N ASP A 407 9.48 -10.50 0.04
CA ASP A 407 10.69 -10.51 0.86
C ASP A 407 11.69 -9.49 0.24
N ASN A 408 11.74 -8.28 0.79
CA ASN A 408 12.56 -7.20 0.28
C ASN A 408 13.97 -7.29 0.85
N ASP A 409 14.13 -7.65 2.13
CA ASP A 409 15.44 -7.79 2.76
C ASP A 409 16.09 -9.19 2.63
N CYS A 410 15.45 -10.07 1.86
CA CYS A 410 15.90 -11.41 1.48
C CYS A 410 16.21 -12.34 2.68
N ASP A 411 15.56 -12.15 3.83
CA ASP A 411 15.75 -12.99 5.03
C ASP A 411 14.94 -14.30 5.01
N SER A 412 14.16 -14.53 3.94
CA SER A 412 13.25 -15.68 3.73
C SER A 412 12.01 -15.73 4.62
N ILE A 413 11.76 -14.67 5.38
CA ILE A 413 10.45 -14.32 5.89
C ILE A 413 9.82 -13.30 4.89
N ILE A 414 8.57 -12.93 5.09
CA ILE A 414 7.86 -11.99 4.21
C ILE A 414 7.06 -11.07 5.14
N ASP A 415 7.20 -9.77 4.97
CA ASP A 415 6.53 -8.71 5.73
C ASP A 415 6.82 -8.74 7.27
N GLU A 416 8.01 -9.21 7.72
CA GLU A 416 8.42 -9.43 9.12
C GLU A 416 8.94 -8.20 9.90
N VAL A 417 8.53 -7.01 9.47
CA VAL A 417 8.73 -5.77 10.24
C VAL A 417 8.39 -6.01 11.74
N ASP A 418 9.28 -5.62 12.68
CA ASP A 418 9.10 -5.73 14.15
C ASP A 418 7.98 -4.79 14.63
N LEU A 419 6.75 -5.14 14.25
CA LEU A 419 5.53 -4.40 14.38
C LEU A 419 5.06 -4.46 15.84
N THR A 420 5.65 -3.59 16.66
CA THR A 420 5.08 -3.27 17.97
C THR A 420 3.75 -2.53 17.74
N CYS A 421 2.65 -3.27 17.71
CA CYS A 421 1.32 -2.70 17.46
C CYS A 421 1.01 -1.53 18.39
N ASP A 422 0.62 -0.40 17.82
CA ASP A 422 0.24 0.82 18.56
C ASP A 422 -0.92 0.55 19.51
N LEU A 423 -1.88 -0.27 19.04
CA LEU A 423 -3.00 -0.76 19.83
C LEU A 423 -2.97 -2.29 19.92
N ASN A 424 -3.18 -2.80 21.14
CA ASN A 424 -3.47 -4.21 21.39
C ASN A 424 -4.86 -4.27 22.01
N GLU A 425 -5.72 -5.19 21.54
CA GLU A 425 -7.08 -5.37 22.05
C GLU A 425 -7.14 -5.54 23.59
N THR A 426 -8.26 -5.15 24.19
CA THR A 426 -8.49 -5.24 25.64
C THR A 426 -9.91 -5.70 25.98
N GLU A 427 -10.12 -7.00 25.76
CA GLU A 427 -11.22 -7.82 26.25
C GLU A 427 -11.82 -7.41 27.64
N PRO A 428 -13.15 -7.15 27.76
CA PRO A 428 -14.18 -7.36 26.75
C PRO A 428 -14.41 -6.15 25.83
N ASN A 429 -14.44 -6.45 24.53
CA ASN A 429 -14.78 -5.60 23.38
C ASN A 429 -15.88 -6.25 22.49
N ASP A 430 -16.54 -7.31 22.99
CA ASP A 430 -17.66 -8.11 22.40
C ASP A 430 -18.89 -7.32 21.87
N GLU A 431 -19.10 -6.08 22.33
CA GLU A 431 -20.27 -5.24 22.00
C GLU A 431 -19.80 -3.80 21.68
N GLN A 432 -20.46 -3.11 20.75
CA GLN A 432 -20.09 -1.74 20.30
C GLN A 432 -19.98 -0.70 21.43
N ASP A 433 -20.65 -0.86 22.59
CA ASP A 433 -20.50 0.02 23.76
C ASP A 433 -19.41 -0.41 24.76
N GLU A 434 -18.66 -1.47 24.44
CA GLU A 434 -17.45 -1.95 25.12
C GLU A 434 -16.21 -1.92 24.19
N ALA A 435 -16.31 -1.34 22.99
CA ALA A 435 -15.23 -1.24 21.98
C ALA A 435 -13.92 -0.58 22.48
N ASP A 436 -12.80 -0.96 21.86
CA ASP A 436 -11.49 -0.33 22.06
C ASP A 436 -11.26 0.83 21.08
N SER A 437 -10.82 1.98 21.58
CA SER A 437 -10.68 3.19 20.75
C SER A 437 -9.35 3.25 20.00
N MET A 438 -9.37 3.49 18.69
CA MET A 438 -8.22 3.59 17.80
C MET A 438 -8.18 4.91 17.00
N SER A 439 -7.03 5.21 16.40
CA SER A 439 -6.73 6.44 15.66
C SER A 439 -6.21 6.14 14.26
N LEU A 440 -6.47 7.01 13.28
CA LEU A 440 -5.93 6.86 11.91
C LEU A 440 -4.39 6.77 11.95
N GLY A 441 -3.85 5.73 11.32
CA GLY A 441 -2.43 5.38 11.31
C GLY A 441 -2.05 4.27 12.29
N ASP A 442 -2.90 3.92 13.27
CA ASP A 442 -2.60 2.87 14.25
C ASP A 442 -2.48 1.50 13.58
N LEU A 443 -1.45 0.73 13.97
CA LEU A 443 -1.44 -0.73 13.78
C LEU A 443 -2.13 -1.40 14.98
N VAL A 444 -3.17 -2.19 14.71
CA VAL A 444 -3.97 -2.84 15.75
C VAL A 444 -3.77 -4.36 15.74
N CYS A 445 -3.51 -4.96 16.90
CA CYS A 445 -3.37 -6.41 17.04
C CYS A 445 -4.42 -7.01 17.98
N GLY A 446 -5.01 -8.13 17.57
CA GLY A 446 -6.05 -8.82 18.34
C GLY A 446 -6.19 -10.33 18.06
N THR A 447 -7.14 -10.98 18.75
CA THR A 447 -7.31 -12.44 18.78
C THR A 447 -8.77 -12.92 18.91
N VAL A 448 -9.38 -13.35 17.80
CA VAL A 448 -10.74 -13.93 17.81
C VAL A 448 -10.73 -15.34 18.43
N ASN A 449 -11.30 -15.52 19.63
CA ASN A 449 -11.28 -16.77 20.40
C ASN A 449 -12.65 -17.48 20.56
N THR A 450 -13.07 -18.17 19.50
CA THR A 450 -14.32 -18.97 19.45
C THR A 450 -14.49 -20.01 20.59
N ALA A 451 -13.41 -20.40 21.28
CA ALA A 451 -13.41 -21.48 22.27
C ALA A 451 -13.99 -21.09 23.65
N THR A 452 -14.17 -19.80 23.96
CA THR A 452 -14.65 -19.34 25.28
C THR A 452 -16.19 -19.30 25.39
N GLY A 453 -16.87 -18.94 24.29
CA GLY A 453 -18.27 -19.23 24.00
C GLY A 453 -19.29 -18.13 24.30
N ALA A 454 -20.21 -17.94 23.35
CA ALA A 454 -20.47 -16.67 22.66
C ALA A 454 -19.56 -16.59 21.41
N SER A 455 -20.01 -15.92 20.36
CA SER A 455 -19.11 -15.57 19.25
C SER A 455 -18.16 -14.52 19.81
N ASP A 456 -16.88 -14.77 19.71
CA ASP A 456 -15.87 -13.76 19.97
C ASP A 456 -15.90 -12.76 18.80
N THR A 457 -15.92 -11.47 19.10
CA THR A 457 -16.32 -10.43 18.15
C THR A 457 -15.77 -9.08 18.58
N ASP A 458 -14.63 -8.70 18.01
CA ASP A 458 -13.93 -7.49 18.42
C ASP A 458 -14.56 -6.25 17.81
N PHE A 459 -14.91 -5.27 18.64
CA PHE A 459 -15.27 -3.93 18.19
C PHE A 459 -14.15 -2.94 18.49
N PHE A 460 -13.85 -2.09 17.50
CA PHE A 460 -12.98 -0.93 17.65
C PHE A 460 -13.72 0.35 17.27
N ASP A 461 -13.62 1.40 18.09
CA ASP A 461 -14.26 2.71 17.85
C ASP A 461 -13.24 3.76 17.40
N PHE A 462 -13.68 4.68 16.53
CA PHE A 462 -12.82 5.75 16.01
C PHE A 462 -13.65 6.96 15.55
N THR A 463 -13.01 8.12 15.46
CA THR A 463 -13.63 9.37 14.98
C THR A 463 -12.92 9.85 13.72
N VAL A 464 -13.69 10.18 12.66
CA VAL A 464 -13.14 10.76 11.42
C VAL A 464 -13.74 12.12 11.10
N GLY A 465 -13.00 12.91 10.31
CA GLY A 465 -13.53 14.09 9.65
C GLY A 465 -14.48 13.74 8.48
N PRO A 466 -15.11 14.74 7.87
CA PRO A 466 -15.94 14.52 6.69
C PRO A 466 -15.05 14.34 5.45
N TRP A 467 -15.48 13.49 4.52
CA TRP A 467 -14.74 13.12 3.30
C TRP A 467 -13.39 12.44 3.57
N THR A 468 -13.36 11.57 4.59
CA THR A 468 -12.21 10.69 4.84
C THR A 468 -12.33 9.43 3.98
N GLU A 469 -11.35 9.18 3.10
CA GLU A 469 -11.14 7.84 2.56
C GLU A 469 -10.51 6.99 3.66
N LEU A 470 -11.13 5.86 3.95
CA LEU A 470 -10.75 4.95 5.00
C LEU A 470 -10.38 3.60 4.39
N THR A 471 -9.18 3.13 4.70
CA THR A 471 -8.71 1.78 4.37
C THR A 471 -8.46 1.03 5.67
N ILE A 472 -9.18 -0.06 5.86
CA ILE A 472 -8.98 -1.04 6.93
C ILE A 472 -8.58 -2.33 6.25
N ASP A 473 -7.40 -2.88 6.56
CA ASP A 473 -7.02 -4.21 6.09
C ASP A 473 -6.72 -5.13 7.26
N ILE A 474 -6.95 -6.44 7.08
CA ILE A 474 -6.65 -7.46 8.08
C ILE A 474 -5.70 -8.49 7.48
N ASP A 475 -4.49 -8.55 8.02
CA ASP A 475 -3.50 -9.55 7.67
C ASP A 475 -3.61 -10.74 8.63
N THR A 476 -4.01 -11.90 8.11
CA THR A 476 -4.12 -13.12 8.90
C THR A 476 -2.80 -13.89 8.92
N THR A 477 -2.03 -13.71 10.00
CA THR A 477 -0.70 -14.32 10.13
C THR A 477 -0.74 -15.86 10.14
N GLY A 478 -0.25 -16.45 9.05
CA GLY A 478 -0.08 -17.88 8.85
C GLY A 478 -1.31 -18.62 8.30
N ALA A 479 -1.06 -19.77 7.67
CA ALA A 479 -2.05 -20.59 6.97
C ALA A 479 -3.13 -21.20 7.89
N THR A 480 -4.08 -20.37 8.34
CA THR A 480 -5.18 -20.75 9.23
C THR A 480 -6.53 -20.77 8.52
N SER A 481 -7.53 -21.36 9.17
CA SER A 481 -8.91 -21.41 8.68
C SER A 481 -9.77 -20.24 9.19
N PHE A 482 -9.15 -19.11 9.50
CA PHE A 482 -9.85 -17.88 9.89
C PHE A 482 -10.47 -17.27 8.64
N ASP A 483 -11.78 -17.06 8.64
CA ASP A 483 -12.53 -16.49 7.51
C ASP A 483 -12.93 -15.08 7.93
N SER A 484 -12.02 -14.12 7.76
CA SER A 484 -12.16 -12.82 8.41
C SER A 484 -13.33 -12.02 7.81
N GLN A 485 -14.06 -11.28 8.63
CA GLN A 485 -15.15 -10.42 8.18
C GLN A 485 -15.14 -9.10 8.93
N LEU A 486 -14.98 -8.02 8.17
CA LEU A 486 -15.10 -6.65 8.62
C LEU A 486 -16.52 -6.13 8.42
N ILE A 487 -17.07 -5.44 9.43
CA ILE A 487 -18.35 -4.73 9.31
C ILE A 487 -18.25 -3.35 9.96
N LEU A 488 -18.60 -2.30 9.20
CA LEU A 488 -18.53 -0.91 9.65
C LEU A 488 -19.92 -0.37 10.04
N TYR A 489 -19.98 0.30 11.19
CA TYR A 489 -21.18 0.87 11.81
C TYR A 489 -21.00 2.36 12.15
N ASP A 490 -22.11 3.10 12.19
CA ASP A 490 -22.17 4.50 12.68
C ASP A 490 -22.45 4.59 14.20
N GLU A 491 -22.49 5.83 14.74
CA GLU A 491 -22.77 6.12 16.16
C GLU A 491 -24.14 5.61 16.66
N ASP A 492 -25.12 5.40 15.76
CA ASP A 492 -26.47 4.90 16.09
C ASP A 492 -26.54 3.36 15.98
N GLY A 493 -25.47 2.71 15.49
CA GLY A 493 -25.35 1.27 15.26
C GLY A 493 -26.03 0.78 13.97
N ASP A 494 -26.29 1.68 13.01
CA ASP A 494 -26.77 1.32 11.68
C ASP A 494 -25.57 0.91 10.78
N TYR A 495 -25.80 -0.05 9.89
CA TYR A 495 -24.77 -0.62 8.99
C TYR A 495 -24.36 0.39 7.91
N VAL A 496 -23.06 0.63 7.78
CA VAL A 496 -22.44 1.49 6.75
C VAL A 496 -21.88 0.62 5.63
N TRP A 497 -20.95 -0.27 5.96
CA TRP A 497 -20.23 -1.13 5.00
C TRP A 497 -19.84 -2.47 5.63
N GLY A 498 -19.29 -3.39 4.85
CA GLY A 498 -18.75 -4.65 5.34
C GLY A 498 -18.28 -5.53 4.19
N ASN A 499 -17.23 -6.31 4.46
CA ASN A 499 -16.59 -7.19 3.49
C ASN A 499 -16.07 -8.46 4.20
N ASP A 500 -16.05 -9.58 3.47
CA ASP A 500 -15.68 -10.91 3.96
C ASP A 500 -14.72 -11.69 3.04
N ASP A 501 -14.19 -11.06 1.98
CA ASP A 501 -13.13 -11.58 1.12
C ASP A 501 -12.28 -10.40 0.61
N ASP A 502 -10.97 -10.54 0.47
CA ASP A 502 -10.10 -9.55 -0.19
C ASP A 502 -10.60 -9.26 -1.63
N PRO A 503 -10.71 -7.99 -2.06
CA PRO A 503 -11.14 -7.63 -3.41
C PRO A 503 -10.26 -8.18 -4.56
N SER A 504 -9.01 -8.58 -4.30
CA SER A 504 -8.15 -9.29 -5.27
C SER A 504 -8.52 -10.78 -5.40
N GLY A 505 -9.13 -11.36 -4.37
CA GLY A 505 -9.61 -12.74 -4.30
C GLY A 505 -8.52 -13.76 -3.98
N SER A 506 -7.47 -13.34 -3.27
CA SER A 506 -6.23 -14.12 -3.07
C SER A 506 -6.16 -14.86 -1.72
N GLY A 507 -6.84 -14.37 -0.68
CA GLY A 507 -6.80 -14.93 0.68
C GLY A 507 -8.15 -14.86 1.42
N PRO A 508 -8.21 -15.35 2.68
CA PRO A 508 -9.35 -15.21 3.60
C PRO A 508 -9.32 -13.90 4.42
N ASP A 509 -8.38 -13.03 4.07
CA ASP A 509 -8.15 -11.68 4.58
C ASP A 509 -9.26 -10.74 4.09
N ALA A 510 -9.67 -9.77 4.92
CA ALA A 510 -10.84 -8.93 4.64
C ALA A 510 -10.49 -7.44 4.75
N ALA A 511 -10.62 -6.74 3.63
CA ALA A 511 -10.37 -5.31 3.52
C ALA A 511 -11.65 -4.47 3.39
N ILE A 512 -11.66 -3.27 3.96
CA ILE A 512 -12.64 -2.20 3.68
C ILE A 512 -11.90 -0.99 3.13
N ASN A 513 -12.16 -0.62 1.88
CA ASN A 513 -11.91 0.73 1.37
C ASN A 513 -13.27 1.45 1.18
N VAL A 514 -13.46 2.61 1.82
CA VAL A 514 -14.70 3.38 1.77
C VAL A 514 -14.49 4.87 2.05
N ILE A 515 -15.25 5.75 1.38
CA ILE A 515 -15.21 7.20 1.67
C ILE A 515 -16.36 7.58 2.60
N LEU A 516 -16.01 8.01 3.81
CA LEU A 516 -16.92 8.49 4.85
C LEU A 516 -17.17 10.00 4.67
N ILE A 517 -18.38 10.34 4.23
CA ILE A 517 -18.77 11.71 3.83
C ILE A 517 -19.18 12.58 5.03
N GLU A 518 -19.76 11.97 6.07
CA GLU A 518 -20.20 12.68 7.28
C GLU A 518 -19.11 12.60 8.36
N GLU A 519 -18.88 13.72 9.06
CA GLU A 519 -18.02 13.72 10.26
C GLU A 519 -18.73 12.95 11.39
N GLY A 520 -18.00 12.12 12.13
CA GLY A 520 -18.63 11.35 13.20
C GLY A 520 -17.78 10.27 13.86
N ASP A 521 -18.38 9.66 14.86
CA ASP A 521 -17.89 8.47 15.55
C ASP A 521 -18.43 7.22 14.82
N TYR A 522 -17.54 6.28 14.54
CA TYR A 522 -17.80 5.01 13.84
C TYR A 522 -17.25 3.85 14.65
N ALA A 523 -17.68 2.63 14.33
CA ALA A 523 -17.07 1.41 14.88
C ALA A 523 -16.93 0.33 13.82
N VAL A 524 -15.77 -0.32 13.78
CA VAL A 524 -15.54 -1.54 12.99
C VAL A 524 -15.70 -2.77 13.88
N GLN A 525 -16.32 -3.81 13.33
CA GLN A 525 -16.49 -5.12 13.93
C GLN A 525 -15.66 -6.15 13.16
N ILE A 526 -14.91 -6.99 13.87
CA ILE A 526 -14.13 -8.12 13.34
C ILE A 526 -14.76 -9.42 13.85
N GLN A 527 -14.94 -10.42 12.97
CA GLN A 527 -15.38 -11.76 13.36
C GLN A 527 -14.98 -12.85 12.34
N ASP A 528 -15.06 -14.13 12.74
CA ASP A 528 -14.98 -15.30 11.85
C ASP A 528 -16.33 -15.56 11.15
N ALA A 529 -16.40 -15.38 9.83
CA ALA A 529 -17.60 -15.58 9.01
C ALA A 529 -18.04 -17.05 8.91
N ASN A 530 -17.09 -18.00 8.93
CA ASN A 530 -17.37 -19.43 8.89
C ASN A 530 -17.96 -19.98 10.21
N GLY A 531 -17.75 -19.27 11.32
CA GLY A 531 -18.23 -19.65 12.65
C GLY A 531 -17.74 -21.03 13.09
N ALA A 532 -16.47 -21.34 12.81
CA ALA A 532 -15.90 -22.66 13.01
C ALA A 532 -15.64 -22.94 14.50
N ASP A 533 -16.24 -24.01 15.04
CA ASP A 533 -15.93 -24.48 16.40
C ASP A 533 -14.44 -24.90 16.51
N ASP A 534 -13.66 -24.20 17.36
CA ASP A 534 -12.44 -24.68 18.06
C ASP A 534 -11.04 -24.38 17.44
N PRO A 535 -10.76 -23.15 16.93
CA PRO A 535 -9.48 -22.47 17.21
C PRO A 535 -9.59 -21.06 17.85
N THR A 536 -8.44 -20.54 18.28
CA THR A 536 -8.19 -19.10 18.54
C THR A 536 -7.33 -18.60 17.39
N TYR A 537 -7.72 -17.50 16.76
CA TYR A 537 -6.98 -16.85 15.67
C TYR A 537 -6.32 -15.57 16.19
N SER A 538 -5.29 -15.11 15.50
CA SER A 538 -4.66 -13.80 15.74
C SER A 538 -4.72 -13.01 14.44
N TYR A 539 -4.85 -11.69 14.53
CA TYR A 539 -4.83 -10.79 13.39
C TYR A 539 -4.01 -9.55 13.67
N VAL A 540 -3.43 -9.00 12.61
CA VAL A 540 -2.96 -7.62 12.55
C VAL A 540 -3.95 -6.85 11.67
N MET A 541 -4.29 -5.63 12.05
CA MET A 541 -5.16 -4.76 11.28
C MET A 541 -4.43 -3.44 11.03
N THR A 542 -4.25 -3.11 9.75
CA THR A 542 -3.78 -1.78 9.34
C THR A 542 -4.99 -0.84 9.27
N PHE A 543 -4.92 0.31 9.95
CA PHE A 543 -6.03 1.26 9.99
C PHE A 543 -5.60 2.64 9.47
N GLN A 544 -5.82 2.85 8.17
CA GLN A 544 -5.37 4.05 7.45
C GLN A 544 -6.54 4.93 7.02
N GLY A 545 -6.30 6.23 6.90
CA GLY A 545 -7.24 7.11 6.22
C GLY A 545 -6.80 8.56 6.13
N GLU A 546 -7.27 9.23 5.08
CA GLU A 546 -6.92 10.60 4.75
C GLU A 546 -8.14 11.38 4.24
N SER A 547 -8.11 12.72 4.32
CA SER A 547 -9.17 13.54 3.71
C SER A 547 -8.94 13.66 2.21
N VAL A 548 -9.87 13.13 1.41
CA VAL A 548 -9.81 13.20 -0.06
C VAL A 548 -10.39 14.49 -0.64
N CYS A 549 -10.71 15.47 0.22
CA CYS A 549 -11.32 16.73 -0.19
C CYS A 549 -10.54 17.96 0.27
N ASP A 550 -9.73 18.52 -0.64
CA ASP A 550 -9.05 19.81 -0.46
C ASP A 550 -10.04 20.98 -0.45
N THR A 551 -11.08 20.90 -1.28
CA THR A 551 -12.06 21.98 -1.49
C THR A 551 -13.50 21.49 -1.31
N PRO A 552 -14.02 21.52 -0.07
CA PRO A 552 -15.42 21.21 0.18
C PRO A 552 -16.35 22.26 -0.39
N GLU A 553 -17.54 21.83 -0.80
CA GLU A 553 -18.64 22.69 -1.22
C GLU A 553 -18.88 23.77 -0.15
N PRO A 554 -18.78 25.07 -0.51
CA PRO A 554 -18.82 26.11 0.50
C PRO A 554 -20.22 26.19 1.12
N THR A 555 -20.30 26.28 2.45
CA THR A 555 -21.55 26.40 3.24
C THR A 555 -22.52 27.52 2.81
N THR A 556 -22.09 28.40 1.91
CA THR A 556 -22.95 29.22 1.06
C THR A 556 -23.04 28.66 -0.36
N ASP A 557 -23.85 27.61 -0.54
CA ASP A 557 -24.60 27.22 -1.76
C ASP A 557 -24.03 27.89 -3.05
N ASN A 558 -23.19 27.13 -3.75
CA ASN A 558 -22.38 27.57 -4.88
C ASN A 558 -23.15 27.56 -6.23
N ASP A 559 -24.50 27.52 -6.20
CA ASP A 559 -25.53 27.57 -7.27
C ASP A 559 -25.34 28.57 -8.44
N SER A 560 -24.26 29.37 -8.44
CA SER A 560 -23.94 30.29 -9.53
C SER A 560 -22.47 30.71 -9.57
N PHE A 561 -22.02 31.14 -10.76
CA PHE A 561 -20.75 31.87 -10.99
C PHE A 561 -20.41 33.00 -9.98
N GLY A 562 -21.38 33.54 -9.24
CA GLY A 562 -21.15 34.58 -8.23
C GLY A 562 -20.74 34.06 -6.86
N ASN A 563 -21.00 32.79 -6.58
CA ASN A 563 -20.74 32.06 -5.33
C ASN A 563 -19.77 30.87 -5.54
N ALA A 564 -19.25 30.68 -6.75
CA ALA A 564 -18.45 29.51 -7.10
C ALA A 564 -17.29 29.29 -6.12
N GLY A 565 -17.10 28.04 -5.69
CA GLY A 565 -15.93 27.61 -4.92
C GLY A 565 -14.64 27.87 -5.71
N TRP A 566 -13.52 28.09 -5.05
CA TRP A 566 -12.23 28.30 -5.75
C TRP A 566 -11.43 27.02 -5.77
N LEU A 567 -10.92 26.66 -6.94
CA LEU A 567 -10.01 25.53 -7.13
C LEU A 567 -8.68 25.99 -7.72
N THR A 568 -7.63 25.28 -7.36
CA THR A 568 -6.31 25.28 -7.99
C THR A 568 -6.18 23.99 -8.82
N PRO A 569 -5.51 24.00 -9.99
CA PRO A 569 -5.25 22.77 -10.72
C PRO A 569 -4.35 21.83 -9.89
N GLY A 570 -4.90 20.69 -9.49
CA GLY A 570 -4.30 19.76 -8.54
C GLY A 570 -5.29 19.35 -7.46
N ASP A 571 -6.15 20.28 -7.03
CA ASP A 571 -7.08 20.10 -5.91
C ASP A 571 -8.22 19.12 -6.25
N ASN A 572 -8.65 18.38 -5.23
CA ASN A 572 -9.87 17.57 -5.22
C ASN A 572 -11.02 18.36 -4.59
N ALA A 573 -12.14 18.48 -5.32
CA ALA A 573 -13.34 19.15 -4.83
C ALA A 573 -14.42 18.13 -4.46
N CYS A 574 -15.14 18.35 -3.36
CA CYS A 574 -16.24 17.49 -2.95
C CYS A 574 -17.54 18.28 -2.71
N GLY A 575 -18.69 17.64 -2.94
CA GLY A 575 -20.00 18.25 -2.75
C GLY A 575 -21.15 17.25 -2.89
N ILE A 576 -22.38 17.69 -2.62
CA ILE A 576 -23.56 16.79 -2.64
C ILE A 576 -24.68 17.42 -3.47
N ILE A 577 -24.97 16.84 -4.63
CA ILE A 577 -26.11 17.27 -5.47
C ILE A 577 -27.42 16.78 -4.83
N THR A 578 -28.31 17.70 -4.42
CA THR A 578 -29.57 17.39 -3.72
C THR A 578 -30.85 17.70 -4.52
N ASP A 579 -31.90 16.85 -4.40
CA ASP A 579 -33.25 17.16 -4.92
C ASP A 579 -34.06 17.90 -3.87
N CYS A 580 -33.80 19.20 -3.77
CA CYS A 580 -34.65 20.07 -2.97
C CYS A 580 -35.94 20.42 -3.74
N LEU A 581 -37.05 19.76 -3.37
CA LEU A 581 -38.43 19.87 -3.91
C LEU A 581 -39.00 21.30 -4.13
N PHE A 582 -38.30 22.36 -3.73
CA PHE A 582 -38.69 23.77 -3.88
C PHE A 582 -37.57 24.75 -4.29
N CYS A 583 -36.32 24.35 -4.50
CA CYS A 583 -35.30 25.23 -5.12
C CYS A 583 -35.33 25.11 -6.65
N PHE A 584 -34.31 25.64 -7.31
CA PHE A 584 -33.96 25.22 -8.67
C PHE A 584 -33.10 23.94 -8.58
N ALA A 585 -32.57 23.42 -9.68
CA ALA A 585 -31.65 22.27 -9.58
C ALA A 585 -30.38 22.72 -8.84
N ASP A 586 -29.84 21.90 -7.94
CA ASP A 586 -28.50 22.08 -7.39
C ASP A 586 -27.50 22.08 -8.56
N GLN A 587 -26.68 23.12 -8.60
CA GLN A 587 -25.66 23.30 -9.64
C GLN A 587 -24.37 23.81 -9.03
N ASP A 588 -23.42 22.92 -8.79
CA ASP A 588 -22.23 23.27 -8.03
C ASP A 588 -21.22 23.92 -8.96
N TYR A 589 -21.00 25.23 -8.80
CA TYR A 589 -20.00 25.96 -9.57
C TYR A 589 -18.67 26.03 -8.84
N PHE A 590 -17.59 25.74 -9.58
CA PHE A 590 -16.21 25.96 -9.14
C PHE A 590 -15.48 26.89 -10.12
N ALA A 591 -14.49 27.63 -9.62
CA ALA A 591 -13.74 28.65 -10.34
C ALA A 591 -12.24 28.31 -10.30
N LEU A 592 -11.71 27.93 -11.47
CA LEU A 592 -10.34 27.47 -11.65
C LEU A 592 -9.50 28.55 -12.34
N THR A 593 -8.37 28.96 -11.77
CA THR A 593 -7.46 29.91 -12.41
C THR A 593 -6.28 29.20 -13.05
N VAL A 594 -6.10 29.40 -14.36
CA VAL A 594 -5.11 28.71 -15.19
C VAL A 594 -4.28 29.69 -16.01
N GLU A 595 -3.07 29.28 -16.40
CA GLU A 595 -2.19 29.97 -17.32
C GLU A 595 -2.37 29.51 -18.78
N ALA A 596 -1.70 30.21 -19.70
CA ALA A 596 -1.83 29.96 -21.14
C ALA A 596 -0.88 28.86 -21.61
N GLY A 597 -1.33 27.61 -21.54
CA GLY A 597 -0.61 26.42 -21.99
C GLY A 597 -0.99 25.18 -21.18
N ASP A 598 -1.47 25.39 -19.96
CA ASP A 598 -1.85 24.39 -18.97
C ASP A 598 -2.81 23.35 -19.55
N GLN A 599 -2.61 22.10 -19.16
CA GLN A 599 -3.46 20.99 -19.52
C GLN A 599 -3.97 20.34 -18.25
N VAL A 600 -5.28 20.34 -18.04
CA VAL A 600 -5.92 19.79 -16.83
C VAL A 600 -6.83 18.65 -17.24
N VAL A 601 -6.77 17.56 -16.49
CA VAL A 601 -7.74 16.47 -16.49
C VAL A 601 -8.80 16.80 -15.45
N PHE A 602 -10.05 16.67 -15.84
CA PHE A 602 -11.18 16.68 -14.94
C PHE A 602 -11.75 15.28 -14.93
N ASP A 603 -11.77 14.67 -13.76
CA ASP A 603 -12.47 13.42 -13.52
C ASP A 603 -13.46 13.65 -12.40
N ILE A 604 -14.65 13.09 -12.53
CA ILE A 604 -15.59 12.98 -11.43
C ILE A 604 -15.60 11.52 -11.02
N LEU A 605 -15.72 11.24 -9.74
CA LEU A 605 -16.10 9.90 -9.28
C LEU A 605 -17.44 10.00 -8.54
N GLY A 606 -18.42 9.24 -9.00
CA GLY A 606 -19.55 8.87 -8.17
C GLY A 606 -19.05 7.88 -7.12
N ILE A 607 -19.13 8.23 -5.85
CA ILE A 607 -18.59 7.41 -4.75
C ILE A 607 -19.37 6.09 -4.71
N GLU A 608 -18.76 5.01 -5.23
CA GLU A 608 -19.31 3.67 -5.13
C GLU A 608 -19.48 3.27 -3.65
N GLY A 609 -20.50 2.47 -3.36
CA GLY A 609 -20.83 2.07 -1.99
C GLY A 609 -21.58 3.12 -1.15
N SER A 610 -21.35 4.41 -1.38
CA SER A 610 -22.30 5.43 -0.93
C SER A 610 -23.65 5.23 -1.66
N ASN A 611 -24.77 5.67 -1.07
CA ASN A 611 -26.09 5.58 -1.71
C ASN A 611 -26.29 6.64 -2.84
N SER A 612 -25.26 6.92 -3.63
CA SER A 612 -25.28 7.90 -4.73
C SER A 612 -25.99 7.32 -5.96
N ASP A 613 -27.19 7.83 -6.26
CA ASP A 613 -27.90 7.59 -7.53
C ASP A 613 -27.55 8.69 -8.58
N LEU A 614 -26.41 9.40 -8.43
CA LEU A 614 -26.07 10.59 -9.21
C LEU A 614 -25.56 10.27 -10.62
N ASP A 615 -26.39 10.50 -11.64
CA ASP A 615 -25.97 10.62 -13.05
C ASP A 615 -25.42 12.05 -13.26
N ALA A 616 -24.09 12.20 -13.28
CA ALA A 616 -23.42 13.51 -13.28
C ALA A 616 -23.26 14.12 -14.68
N GLN A 617 -23.44 15.43 -14.78
CA GLN A 617 -23.13 16.24 -15.96
C GLN A 617 -22.10 17.33 -15.62
N LEU A 618 -21.03 17.40 -16.42
CA LEU A 618 -19.92 18.33 -16.22
C LEU A 618 -19.84 19.36 -17.35
N THR A 619 -19.86 20.66 -17.01
CA THR A 619 -19.76 21.75 -18.00
C THR A 619 -18.62 22.73 -17.69
N LEU A 620 -17.75 22.96 -18.67
CA LEU A 620 -16.67 23.94 -18.62
C LEU A 620 -17.07 25.25 -19.33
N PHE A 621 -16.92 26.37 -18.64
CA PHE A 621 -17.17 27.73 -19.13
C PHE A 621 -15.89 28.57 -19.22
N ASP A 622 -15.81 29.40 -20.27
CA ASP A 622 -14.73 30.37 -20.46
C ASP A 622 -14.78 31.53 -19.45
N THR A 623 -13.70 32.32 -19.45
CA THR A 623 -13.56 33.60 -18.70
C THR A 623 -14.70 34.63 -18.89
N ASN A 624 -15.66 34.39 -19.79
CA ASN A 624 -16.84 35.24 -20.02
C ASN A 624 -18.16 34.56 -19.61
N GLY A 625 -18.13 33.36 -19.04
CA GLY A 625 -19.31 32.55 -18.70
C GLY A 625 -19.97 31.89 -19.92
N THR A 626 -19.21 31.59 -20.98
CA THR A 626 -19.68 30.89 -22.19
C THR A 626 -19.24 29.44 -22.12
N SER A 627 -20.15 28.48 -22.29
CA SER A 627 -19.76 27.07 -22.28
C SER A 627 -18.87 26.73 -23.48
N GLU A 628 -17.71 26.15 -23.20
CA GLU A 628 -16.71 25.67 -24.16
C GLU A 628 -16.86 24.16 -24.39
N LEU A 629 -17.12 23.40 -23.31
CA LEU A 629 -17.28 21.95 -23.32
C LEU A 629 -18.39 21.53 -22.34
N MET A 630 -19.08 20.43 -22.64
CA MET A 630 -20.09 19.79 -21.82
C MET A 630 -19.95 18.29 -22.05
N VAL A 631 -19.81 17.53 -20.96
CA VAL A 631 -19.60 16.08 -20.91
C VAL A 631 -20.66 15.49 -19.97
N ASN A 632 -21.10 14.27 -20.27
CA ASN A 632 -22.16 13.55 -19.57
C ASN A 632 -21.80 12.08 -19.64
N GLU A 633 -22.22 11.28 -18.64
CA GLU A 633 -22.22 9.84 -18.77
C GLU A 633 -22.97 9.42 -20.07
N PRO A 634 -22.40 8.53 -20.91
CA PRO A 634 -23.11 7.98 -22.06
C PRO A 634 -23.92 6.72 -21.71
N SER A 635 -23.60 6.07 -20.58
CA SER A 635 -24.32 4.95 -19.98
C SER A 635 -23.62 4.53 -18.67
N GLY A 636 -24.38 4.47 -17.56
CA GLY A 636 -23.86 4.33 -16.20
C GLY A 636 -22.75 3.30 -15.96
N ASN A 637 -21.90 3.66 -14.99
CA ASN A 637 -20.58 3.11 -14.66
C ASN A 637 -19.40 3.71 -15.47
N ILE A 638 -19.51 4.94 -16.01
CA ILE A 638 -18.34 5.69 -16.53
C ILE A 638 -18.59 7.19 -16.35
N ASP A 639 -18.05 7.73 -15.25
CA ASP A 639 -18.20 9.12 -14.85
C ASP A 639 -17.68 10.15 -15.89
N PRO A 640 -18.07 11.44 -15.78
CA PRO A 640 -17.71 12.51 -16.72
C PRO A 640 -16.21 12.93 -16.83
N TYR A 641 -15.37 12.05 -17.37
CA TYR A 641 -13.95 12.34 -17.66
C TYR A 641 -13.71 13.28 -18.87
N PHE A 642 -12.85 14.31 -18.73
CA PHE A 642 -12.18 14.93 -19.89
C PHE A 642 -10.86 15.65 -19.59
N GLN A 643 -9.98 15.69 -20.60
CA GLN A 643 -8.74 16.48 -20.62
C GLN A 643 -8.91 17.76 -21.47
N TYR A 644 -8.52 18.93 -20.95
CA TYR A 644 -8.61 20.22 -21.65
C TYR A 644 -7.32 21.05 -21.59
N THR A 645 -6.93 21.65 -22.72
CA THR A 645 -5.75 22.55 -22.81
C THR A 645 -6.17 24.02 -22.89
N PHE A 646 -5.76 24.81 -21.91
CA PHE A 646 -6.14 26.21 -21.79
C PHE A 646 -5.30 27.11 -22.70
N ASN A 647 -5.95 27.71 -23.70
CA ASN A 647 -5.28 28.51 -24.72
C ASN A 647 -5.07 29.99 -24.31
N VAL A 648 -5.67 30.42 -23.19
CA VAL A 648 -5.68 31.79 -22.69
C VAL A 648 -5.72 31.75 -21.17
N ALA A 649 -4.80 32.43 -20.50
CA ALA A 649 -4.77 32.54 -19.04
C ALA A 649 -5.99 33.29 -18.48
N GLY A 650 -6.51 32.85 -17.35
CA GLY A 650 -7.63 33.48 -16.63
C GLY A 650 -8.44 32.47 -15.82
N THR A 651 -9.51 32.98 -15.17
CA THR A 651 -10.43 32.15 -14.39
C THR A 651 -11.50 31.54 -15.30
N TYR A 652 -11.48 30.21 -15.43
CA TYR A 652 -12.53 29.39 -16.02
C TYR A 652 -13.50 28.93 -14.93
N TYR A 653 -14.66 28.43 -15.31
CA TYR A 653 -15.63 27.90 -14.36
C TYR A 653 -16.08 26.51 -14.76
N ILE A 654 -16.20 25.64 -13.76
CA ILE A 654 -16.70 24.28 -13.85
C ILE A 654 -18.09 24.31 -13.21
N MET A 655 -19.01 23.48 -13.71
CA MET A 655 -20.35 23.32 -13.16
C MET A 655 -20.70 21.84 -13.18
N ILE A 656 -21.12 21.32 -12.03
CA ILE A 656 -21.61 19.96 -11.83
C ILE A 656 -23.12 20.06 -11.64
N GLU A 657 -23.90 19.24 -12.32
CA GLU A 657 -25.34 19.10 -12.06
C GLU A 657 -25.79 17.66 -12.36
N ALA A 658 -26.94 17.26 -11.82
CA ALA A 658 -27.60 16.03 -12.25
C ALA A 658 -28.06 16.13 -13.72
N ASP A 659 -27.77 15.09 -14.50
CA ASP A 659 -28.04 14.97 -15.94
C ASP A 659 -29.53 15.17 -16.32
N GLY A 660 -30.44 14.84 -15.39
CA GLY A 660 -31.88 15.10 -15.47
C GLY A 660 -32.67 14.16 -16.38
N HIS A 661 -32.12 13.01 -16.78
CA HIS A 661 -32.83 11.95 -17.49
C HIS A 661 -33.61 11.01 -16.58
N VAL A 662 -33.18 10.83 -15.33
CA VAL A 662 -33.90 10.05 -14.31
C VAL A 662 -34.51 11.05 -13.29
N PHE A 663 -35.06 10.56 -12.18
CA PHE A 663 -35.76 11.38 -11.18
C PHE A 663 -35.22 10.97 -9.82
N ASN A 664 -34.67 11.94 -9.10
CA ASN A 664 -33.94 11.80 -7.83
C ASN A 664 -32.47 11.38 -7.99
N ASP A 665 -31.82 11.82 -9.07
CA ASP A 665 -30.42 11.54 -9.34
C ASP A 665 -29.61 12.52 -8.47
N THR A 666 -29.24 12.06 -7.28
CA THR A 666 -28.73 12.87 -6.17
C THR A 666 -27.72 12.08 -5.36
N GLY A 667 -26.67 12.74 -4.88
CA GLY A 667 -25.66 12.10 -4.05
C GLY A 667 -24.36 12.88 -3.98
N PRO A 668 -23.40 12.36 -3.21
CA PRO A 668 -22.04 12.88 -3.13
C PRO A 668 -21.29 12.66 -4.45
N TYR A 669 -20.30 13.51 -4.69
CA TYR A 669 -19.29 13.34 -5.75
C TYR A 669 -17.93 13.83 -5.27
N LEU A 670 -16.87 13.33 -5.92
CA LEU A 670 -15.54 13.93 -5.92
C LEU A 670 -15.20 14.41 -7.34
N LEU A 671 -14.49 15.54 -7.45
CA LEU A 671 -13.95 16.12 -8.68
C LEU A 671 -12.43 16.25 -8.55
N TYR A 672 -11.70 15.42 -9.28
CA TYR A 672 -10.24 15.48 -9.40
C TYR A 672 -9.83 16.47 -10.50
N THR A 673 -8.82 17.31 -10.25
CA THR A 673 -8.37 18.35 -11.20
C THR A 673 -6.90 18.27 -11.61
N THR A 674 -6.40 17.06 -11.91
CA THR A 674 -4.97 16.78 -12.19
C THR A 674 -4.36 17.66 -13.29
N LEU A 675 -3.26 18.36 -12.97
CA LEU A 675 -2.46 19.15 -13.91
C LEU A 675 -1.39 18.27 -14.61
N LEU A 676 -1.16 18.49 -15.91
CA LEU A 676 -0.23 17.73 -16.78
C LEU A 676 0.84 18.60 -17.46
#